data_AF-A0A1A7BZA4-F1
#
_entry.id   AF-A0A1A7BZA4-F1
#
_cell.length_a   1.000
_cell.length_b   1.000
_cell.length_c   1.000
_cell.angle_alpha   90.00
_cell.angle_beta   90.00
_cell.angle_gamma   90.00
#
_symmetry.space_group_name_H-M   'P 1'
#
loop_
_entity.id
_entity.type
_entity.pdbx_description
1 polymer ?
#
loop_
_entity_poly.entity_id
_entity_poly.type
_entity_poly.pdbx_seq_one_letter_code
_entity_poly.pdbx_strand_id
1 'polypeptide(L)'
;MKPGDTIALADGRSLQLGKLIKSGGAGSVYMLPGSPAQVAKIYHPQLDMVASRRKLEAMLALTPELPDHLENGRRYVQIAWPQAAARDSQGGFRGFVMPLLDMAETAELEQILQERQARAAGLPTGLGPKVTLAANLAGVLAALHQQQHYVIDLKPVNLRFYRDSLTIAMLDCDGFSIRGKNERYRAEQVTADYLAPECQRSGLPTGDEAAQDRFALAVVIFQLLNFGIHPYSGRVSGALAPTDIAARIRDGYYAHGVTPHQQIAPNVTSGHALMPAELRTLFDRAFAGPPQSRPTALDWMALLRRYALRHPDPSANALLVCQANAAHQHFAGFACAACARVDAIAQAAADAQAAQLKLQAQAPAVAPYAYQGVPLTPRASFGPVPRPPRPAFGLSGRNWTLLVLLIALSMFAFSMFTTSRNAATQAPADTAAAPVQTDSSIRLLDWQRRGKAGKGADPSAARVAIRALDRTLGQQRDDDVLLGLRMLYRMQPDDKGNDGARARMRRSMMETSIFSADMDEQLADAYSDQLLEDPRDYMVASVLGRMYLAANEALAARQYFEQAIWARPTDGAAWLGLAASSVRRMQGASAVNQAALGLVIARSHADGATQEQVDQRMERVASILALNLPPARRKDWQAAMAEATAIAGRLLKALPAPERAAAVEAESLTPLSYDDVAVGTPTRLAGDNTLTIAFDAAGVPQKVSASQPAHTRINETWLRAARQWRYLPAVQRGELQPSTVQVAVHYARGKMVFRPVTPQLASTTGENK
;
A
#
# COMPACT_ATOMS: atom_id res chain seq x y z
N MET A 1 -15.14 -5.35 -20.53
CA MET A 1 -14.53 -6.63 -20.97
C MET A 1 -15.31 -7.77 -20.36
N LYS A 2 -15.22 -8.98 -20.92
CA LYS A 2 -15.97 -10.17 -20.48
C LYS A 2 -15.05 -11.40 -20.43
N PRO A 3 -15.46 -12.49 -19.77
CA PRO A 3 -14.73 -13.76 -19.82
C PRO A 3 -14.48 -14.17 -21.27
N GLY A 4 -13.26 -14.63 -21.55
CA GLY A 4 -12.78 -15.00 -22.88
C GLY A 4 -11.97 -13.90 -23.58
N ASP A 5 -12.11 -12.63 -23.20
CA ASP A 5 -11.33 -11.53 -23.76
C ASP A 5 -9.84 -11.64 -23.35
N THR A 6 -8.94 -11.17 -24.21
CA THR A 6 -7.49 -11.15 -23.94
C THR A 6 -7.05 -9.78 -23.44
N ILE A 7 -6.21 -9.78 -22.40
CA ILE A 7 -5.47 -8.61 -21.93
C ILE A 7 -3.98 -8.78 -22.19
N ALA A 8 -3.31 -7.68 -22.55
CA ALA A 8 -1.85 -7.61 -22.67
C ALA A 8 -1.23 -6.92 -21.45
N LEU A 9 -0.12 -7.46 -20.94
CA LEU A 9 0.67 -6.91 -19.86
C LEU A 9 1.90 -6.16 -20.39
N ALA A 10 2.49 -5.29 -19.55
CA ALA A 10 3.65 -4.48 -19.92
C ALA A 10 4.93 -5.30 -20.21
N ASP A 11 5.00 -6.55 -19.76
CA ASP A 11 6.11 -7.48 -20.02
C ASP A 11 5.92 -8.29 -21.32
N GLY A 12 4.89 -7.97 -22.12
CA GLY A 12 4.58 -8.62 -23.38
C GLY A 12 3.73 -9.89 -23.26
N ARG A 13 3.40 -10.34 -22.03
CA ARG A 13 2.50 -11.49 -21.85
C ARG A 13 1.06 -11.12 -22.19
N SER A 14 0.39 -12.03 -22.90
CA SER A 14 -1.05 -11.97 -23.16
C SER A 14 -1.75 -13.01 -22.30
N LEU A 15 -2.75 -12.58 -21.53
CA LEU A 15 -3.53 -13.44 -20.63
C LEU A 15 -5.02 -13.35 -20.98
N GLN A 16 -5.72 -14.47 -20.88
CA GLN A 16 -7.16 -14.51 -21.10
C GLN A 16 -7.91 -14.27 -19.80
N LEU A 17 -8.97 -13.45 -19.85
CA LEU A 17 -9.89 -13.28 -18.72
C LEU A 17 -10.73 -14.54 -18.54
N GLY A 18 -10.65 -15.16 -17.37
CA GLY A 18 -11.44 -16.31 -16.98
C GLY A 18 -12.76 -15.92 -16.31
N LYS A 19 -13.18 -16.75 -15.35
CA LYS A 19 -14.41 -16.55 -14.57
C LYS A 19 -14.39 -15.21 -13.82
N LEU A 20 -15.51 -14.49 -13.85
CA LEU A 20 -15.76 -13.32 -13.01
C LEU A 20 -15.88 -13.76 -11.54
N ILE A 21 -15.08 -13.17 -10.66
CA ILE A 21 -15.09 -13.43 -9.22
C ILE A 21 -16.09 -12.49 -8.54
N LYS A 22 -15.95 -11.18 -8.81
CA LYS A 22 -16.75 -10.12 -8.19
C LYS A 22 -16.83 -8.93 -9.14
N SER A 23 -17.94 -8.21 -9.10
CA SER A 23 -18.10 -6.90 -9.73
C SER A 23 -18.46 -5.89 -8.65
N GLY A 24 -17.76 -4.76 -8.62
CA GLY A 24 -17.97 -3.66 -7.67
C GLY A 24 -18.08 -2.31 -8.37
N GLY A 25 -18.13 -1.22 -7.59
CA GLY A 25 -18.34 0.13 -8.14
C GLY A 25 -17.23 0.66 -9.05
N ALA A 26 -15.97 0.27 -8.81
CA ALA A 26 -14.83 0.72 -9.61
C ALA A 26 -14.48 -0.25 -10.76
N GLY A 27 -14.84 -1.53 -10.66
CA GLY A 27 -14.47 -2.51 -11.67
C GLY A 27 -14.87 -3.93 -11.35
N SER A 28 -14.51 -4.82 -12.27
CA SER A 28 -14.79 -6.25 -12.25
C SER A 28 -13.50 -7.06 -12.10
N VAL A 29 -13.48 -8.03 -11.19
CA VAL A 29 -12.32 -8.89 -10.91
C VAL A 29 -12.52 -10.25 -11.58
N TYR A 30 -11.57 -10.66 -12.41
CA TYR A 30 -11.59 -11.91 -13.17
C TYR A 30 -10.41 -12.80 -12.80
N MET A 31 -10.65 -14.11 -12.78
CA MET A 31 -9.59 -15.13 -12.73
C MET A 31 -8.71 -15.06 -13.99
N LEU A 32 -7.45 -15.46 -13.87
CA LEU A 32 -6.53 -15.57 -15.01
C LEU A 32 -6.07 -17.04 -15.14
N PRO A 33 -6.67 -17.85 -16.03
CA PRO A 33 -6.29 -19.25 -16.19
C PRO A 33 -4.80 -19.44 -16.54
N GLY A 34 -4.24 -18.53 -17.34
CA GLY A 34 -2.81 -18.53 -17.69
C GLY A 34 -1.89 -17.99 -16.59
N SER A 35 -2.44 -17.52 -15.46
CA SER A 35 -1.69 -17.08 -14.28
C SER A 35 -2.50 -17.32 -13.00
N PRO A 36 -2.57 -18.57 -12.51
CA PRO A 36 -3.51 -18.97 -11.45
C PRO A 36 -3.31 -18.25 -10.11
N ALA A 37 -2.11 -17.71 -9.85
CA ALA A 37 -1.78 -16.94 -8.65
C ALA A 37 -2.16 -15.44 -8.76
N GLN A 38 -2.82 -15.04 -9.85
CA GLN A 38 -3.17 -13.65 -10.12
C GLN A 38 -4.62 -13.52 -10.56
N VAL A 39 -5.16 -12.32 -10.37
CA VAL A 39 -6.46 -11.89 -10.89
C VAL A 39 -6.31 -10.58 -11.64
N ALA A 40 -7.22 -10.30 -12.56
CA ALA A 40 -7.30 -9.02 -13.25
C ALA A 40 -8.49 -8.21 -12.73
N LYS A 41 -8.24 -6.99 -12.24
CA LYS A 41 -9.28 -6.00 -11.98
C LYS A 41 -9.39 -5.09 -13.20
N ILE A 42 -10.53 -5.14 -13.88
CA ILE A 42 -10.84 -4.35 -15.07
C ILE A 42 -11.78 -3.22 -14.66
N TYR A 43 -11.37 -1.98 -14.91
CA TYR A 43 -12.14 -0.79 -14.57
C TYR A 43 -13.37 -0.62 -15.45
N HIS A 44 -14.43 -0.08 -14.86
CA HIS A 44 -15.64 0.26 -15.61
C HIS A 44 -15.40 1.47 -16.53
N PRO A 45 -16.07 1.56 -17.69
CA PRO A 45 -15.84 2.64 -18.67
C PRO A 45 -16.16 4.05 -18.16
N GLN A 46 -16.90 4.16 -17.05
CA GLN A 46 -17.36 5.42 -16.46
C GLN A 46 -16.28 6.09 -15.59
N LEU A 47 -15.22 5.37 -15.24
CA LEU A 47 -14.09 5.94 -14.50
C LEU A 47 -13.21 6.78 -15.41
N ASP A 48 -12.55 7.79 -14.83
CA ASP A 48 -11.48 8.51 -15.51
C ASP A 48 -10.28 7.56 -15.69
N MET A 49 -10.21 6.96 -16.88
CA MET A 49 -9.15 6.01 -17.23
C MET A 49 -7.76 6.66 -17.28
N VAL A 50 -7.67 7.97 -17.53
CA VAL A 50 -6.39 8.70 -17.56
C VAL A 50 -5.87 8.90 -16.15
N ALA A 51 -6.72 9.39 -15.24
CA ALA A 51 -6.38 9.54 -13.83
C ALA A 51 -6.06 8.18 -13.18
N SER A 52 -6.90 7.17 -13.44
CA SER A 52 -6.72 5.79 -12.95
C SER A 52 -5.39 5.20 -13.41
N ARG A 53 -5.03 5.40 -14.69
CA ARG A 53 -3.75 4.96 -15.24
C ARG A 53 -2.56 5.62 -14.54
N ARG A 54 -2.59 6.95 -14.36
CA ARG A 54 -1.51 7.69 -13.70
C ARG A 54 -1.30 7.23 -12.26
N LYS A 55 -2.40 7.05 -11.51
CA LYS A 55 -2.37 6.52 -10.15
C LYS A 55 -1.77 5.11 -10.13
N LEU A 56 -2.22 4.23 -11.01
CA LEU A 56 -1.71 2.88 -11.11
C LEU A 56 -0.21 2.83 -11.44
N GLU A 57 0.24 3.62 -12.41
CA GLU A 57 1.66 3.72 -12.77
C GLU A 57 2.51 4.19 -11.57
N ALA A 58 1.98 5.11 -10.76
CA ALA A 58 2.63 5.49 -9.51
C ALA A 58 2.64 4.36 -8.47
N MET A 59 1.55 3.61 -8.30
CA MET A 59 1.49 2.45 -7.40
C MET A 59 2.48 1.34 -7.81
N LEU A 60 2.63 1.09 -9.10
CA LEU A 60 3.59 0.11 -9.63
C LEU A 60 5.04 0.56 -9.42
N ALA A 61 5.30 1.86 -9.46
CA ALA A 61 6.62 2.43 -9.17
C ALA A 61 6.94 2.48 -7.68
N LEU A 62 5.92 2.59 -6.82
CA LEU A 62 6.02 2.79 -5.37
C LEU A 62 5.45 1.60 -4.59
N THR A 63 5.79 0.38 -5.03
CA THR A 63 5.35 -0.84 -4.36
C THR A 63 5.78 -0.86 -2.89
N PRO A 64 4.84 -1.11 -1.95
CA PRO A 64 5.15 -1.07 -0.55
C PRO A 64 6.27 -2.03 -0.13
N GLU A 65 7.02 -1.66 0.90
CA GLU A 65 7.97 -2.51 1.62
C GLU A 65 7.23 -3.43 2.59
N LEU A 66 6.34 -4.23 2.02
CA LEU A 66 5.54 -5.19 2.75
C LEU A 66 5.51 -6.48 1.92
N PRO A 67 6.54 -7.33 2.05
CA PRO A 67 6.55 -8.61 1.35
C PRO A 67 5.41 -9.48 1.85
N ASP A 68 5.03 -10.46 1.02
CA ASP A 68 4.11 -11.50 1.47
C ASP A 68 4.77 -12.27 2.62
N HIS A 69 3.98 -12.64 3.62
CA HIS A 69 4.48 -13.44 4.74
C HIS A 69 4.69 -14.87 4.25
N LEU A 70 5.80 -15.48 4.66
CA LEU A 70 6.16 -16.84 4.31
C LEU A 70 6.39 -17.61 5.60
N GLU A 71 5.61 -18.67 5.81
CA GLU A 71 5.69 -19.50 6.99
C GLU A 71 5.45 -20.94 6.54
N ASN A 72 6.31 -21.88 6.95
CA ASN A 72 6.19 -23.29 6.58
C ASN A 72 6.03 -23.55 5.05
N GLY A 73 6.74 -22.79 4.21
CA GLY A 73 6.65 -22.90 2.74
C GLY A 73 5.32 -22.41 2.13
N ARG A 74 4.43 -21.83 2.96
CA ARG A 74 3.16 -21.26 2.52
C ARG A 74 3.28 -19.75 2.38
N ARG A 75 2.68 -19.21 1.30
CA ARG A 75 2.66 -17.78 1.00
C ARG A 75 1.35 -17.12 1.42
N TYR A 76 1.48 -16.05 2.19
CA TYR A 76 0.37 -15.25 2.72
C TYR A 76 0.43 -13.84 2.14
N VAL A 77 -0.48 -13.57 1.20
CA VAL A 77 -0.57 -12.26 0.54
C VAL A 77 -1.15 -11.24 1.50
N GLN A 78 -0.37 -10.21 1.84
CA GLN A 78 -0.80 -9.20 2.81
C GLN A 78 -1.60 -8.06 2.20
N ILE A 79 -1.32 -7.72 0.94
CA ILE A 79 -1.99 -6.66 0.21
C ILE A 79 -2.24 -7.09 -1.23
N ALA A 80 -3.46 -6.88 -1.74
CA ALA A 80 -3.78 -7.08 -3.15
C ALA A 80 -3.24 -5.93 -4.02
N TRP A 81 -1.93 -5.66 -3.91
CA TRP A 81 -1.28 -4.54 -4.59
C TRP A 81 -1.16 -4.79 -6.11
N PRO A 82 -1.29 -3.75 -6.96
CA PRO A 82 -1.07 -3.89 -8.39
C PRO A 82 0.33 -4.42 -8.74
N GLN A 83 0.40 -5.34 -9.69
CA GLN A 83 1.65 -5.95 -10.17
C GLN A 83 1.97 -5.61 -11.62
N ALA A 84 0.95 -5.40 -12.47
CA ALA A 84 1.14 -4.84 -13.81
C ALA A 84 -0.16 -4.19 -14.32
N ALA A 85 -0.03 -3.25 -15.26
CA ALA A 85 -1.17 -2.69 -15.98
C ALA A 85 -1.70 -3.69 -17.02
N ALA A 86 -3.03 -3.78 -17.14
CA ALA A 86 -3.73 -4.57 -18.12
C ALA A 86 -4.21 -3.68 -19.27
N ARG A 87 -3.94 -4.10 -20.51
CA ARG A 87 -4.32 -3.41 -21.74
C ARG A 87 -5.22 -4.29 -22.60
N ASP A 88 -6.10 -3.69 -23.39
CA ASP A 88 -6.83 -4.42 -24.43
C ASP A 88 -5.95 -4.74 -25.65
N SER A 89 -6.53 -5.44 -26.62
CA SER A 89 -5.87 -5.78 -27.90
C SER A 89 -5.45 -4.58 -28.74
N GLN A 90 -5.99 -3.38 -28.47
CA GLN A 90 -5.62 -2.13 -29.13
C GLN A 90 -4.55 -1.35 -28.34
N GLY A 91 -4.07 -1.90 -27.22
CA GLY A 91 -3.08 -1.27 -26.34
C GLY A 91 -3.67 -0.26 -25.34
N GLY A 92 -4.99 -0.09 -25.34
CA GLY A 92 -5.71 0.80 -24.44
C GLY A 92 -5.68 0.29 -23.00
N PHE A 93 -5.43 1.18 -22.03
CA PHE A 93 -5.45 0.84 -20.61
C PHE A 93 -6.86 0.41 -20.18
N ARG A 94 -6.98 -0.72 -19.47
CA ARG A 94 -8.26 -1.27 -18.99
C ARG A 94 -8.31 -1.59 -17.51
N GLY A 95 -7.17 -1.65 -16.83
CA GLY A 95 -7.10 -2.00 -15.41
C GLY A 95 -5.75 -2.59 -15.06
N PHE A 96 -5.71 -3.57 -14.17
CA PHE A 96 -4.45 -4.12 -13.67
C PHE A 96 -4.58 -5.57 -13.23
N VAL A 97 -3.43 -6.23 -13.09
CA VAL A 97 -3.31 -7.53 -12.45
C VAL A 97 -2.74 -7.39 -11.05
N MET A 98 -3.20 -8.23 -10.13
CA MET A 98 -2.80 -8.25 -8.72
C MET A 98 -2.77 -9.71 -8.22
N PRO A 99 -2.13 -10.01 -7.07
CA PRO A 99 -2.16 -11.36 -6.51
C PRO A 99 -3.60 -11.84 -6.29
N LEU A 100 -3.84 -13.14 -6.50
CA LEU A 100 -5.06 -13.79 -6.06
C LEU A 100 -4.97 -14.01 -4.54
N LEU A 101 -5.96 -13.50 -3.82
CA LEU A 101 -6.18 -13.89 -2.43
C LEU A 101 -7.11 -15.11 -2.40
N ASP A 102 -6.68 -16.19 -1.76
CA ASP A 102 -7.50 -17.40 -1.63
C ASP A 102 -8.67 -17.15 -0.65
N MET A 103 -9.89 -17.15 -1.19
CA MET A 103 -11.10 -16.89 -0.42
C MET A 103 -11.50 -18.05 0.48
N ALA A 104 -11.05 -19.29 0.18
CA ALA A 104 -11.33 -20.45 1.02
C ALA A 104 -10.50 -20.42 2.31
N GLU A 105 -9.25 -19.98 2.18
CA GLU A 105 -8.27 -19.95 3.27
C GLU A 105 -8.34 -18.69 4.13
N THR A 106 -9.08 -17.69 3.66
CA THR A 106 -9.26 -16.42 4.37
C THR A 106 -10.66 -16.25 4.94
N ALA A 107 -10.77 -15.44 5.98
CA ALA A 107 -12.03 -14.97 6.55
C ALA A 107 -12.10 -13.44 6.53
N GLU A 108 -13.31 -12.90 6.50
CA GLU A 108 -13.50 -11.44 6.60
C GLU A 108 -13.34 -11.02 8.06
N LEU A 109 -12.70 -9.87 8.29
CA LEU A 109 -12.49 -9.38 9.65
C LEU A 109 -13.84 -9.15 10.37
N GLU A 110 -14.89 -8.75 9.64
CA GLU A 110 -16.23 -8.58 10.20
C GLU A 110 -16.77 -9.84 10.88
N GLN A 111 -16.45 -11.03 10.34
CA GLN A 111 -16.92 -12.31 10.88
C GLN A 111 -16.40 -12.58 12.30
N ILE A 112 -15.21 -12.08 12.66
CA ILE A 112 -14.61 -12.31 14.00
C ILE A 112 -14.99 -11.24 15.03
N LEU A 113 -15.52 -10.09 14.59
CA LEU A 113 -15.95 -9.01 15.49
C LEU A 113 -17.06 -9.51 16.43
N GLN A 114 -18.05 -10.20 15.87
CA GLN A 114 -19.19 -10.75 16.61
C GLN A 114 -19.04 -12.25 16.84
N GLU A 115 -19.23 -12.67 18.10
CA GLU A 115 -19.04 -14.07 18.49
C GLU A 115 -19.95 -15.05 17.74
N ARG A 116 -21.22 -14.69 17.50
CA ARG A 116 -22.16 -15.53 16.75
C ARG A 116 -21.66 -15.82 15.33
N GLN A 117 -21.14 -14.79 14.66
CA GLN A 117 -20.61 -14.92 13.31
C GLN A 117 -19.30 -15.71 13.30
N ALA A 118 -18.43 -15.47 14.28
CA ALA A 118 -17.18 -16.19 14.44
C ALA A 118 -17.44 -17.70 14.60
N ARG A 119 -18.35 -18.09 15.50
CA ARG A 119 -18.75 -19.50 15.70
C ARG A 119 -19.32 -20.12 14.42
N ALA A 120 -20.21 -19.40 13.72
CA ALA A 120 -20.80 -19.87 12.47
C ALA A 120 -19.77 -20.09 11.36
N ALA A 121 -18.68 -19.31 11.36
CA ALA A 121 -17.58 -19.41 10.40
C ALA A 121 -16.43 -20.33 10.86
N GLY A 122 -16.56 -21.01 12.01
CA GLY A 122 -15.52 -21.85 12.60
C GLY A 122 -14.27 -21.07 13.05
N LEU A 123 -14.42 -19.77 13.33
CA LEU A 123 -13.35 -18.87 13.73
C LEU A 123 -13.19 -18.84 15.25
N PRO A 124 -11.98 -18.54 15.75
CA PRO A 124 -11.75 -18.50 17.18
C PRO A 124 -12.46 -17.30 17.81
N THR A 125 -13.04 -17.50 19.00
CA THR A 125 -13.88 -16.50 19.69
C THR A 125 -13.15 -15.77 20.82
N GLY A 126 -12.01 -16.29 21.26
CA GLY A 126 -11.21 -15.75 22.37
C GLY A 126 -10.58 -14.39 22.06
N LEU A 127 -10.10 -13.72 23.10
CA LEU A 127 -9.50 -12.40 23.01
C LEU A 127 -8.12 -12.42 22.31
N GLY A 128 -7.33 -13.48 22.52
CA GLY A 128 -5.99 -13.65 21.97
C GLY A 128 -5.93 -13.48 20.45
N PRO A 129 -6.68 -14.27 19.67
CA PRO A 129 -6.75 -14.11 18.20
C PRO A 129 -7.12 -12.69 17.75
N LYS A 130 -8.03 -12.02 18.47
CA LYS A 130 -8.45 -10.64 18.14
C LYS A 130 -7.35 -9.62 18.42
N VAL A 131 -6.59 -9.80 19.50
CA VAL A 131 -5.40 -9.01 19.81
C VAL A 131 -4.29 -9.25 18.78
N THR A 132 -4.05 -10.50 18.38
CA THR A 132 -3.08 -10.83 17.32
C THR A 132 -3.46 -10.20 15.99
N LEU A 133 -4.74 -10.29 15.58
CA LEU A 133 -5.24 -9.64 14.37
C LEU A 133 -5.08 -8.12 14.43
N ALA A 134 -5.37 -7.50 15.57
CA ALA A 134 -5.20 -6.07 15.78
C ALA A 134 -3.72 -5.65 15.68
N ALA A 135 -2.80 -6.43 16.25
CA ALA A 135 -1.36 -6.20 16.16
C ALA A 135 -0.85 -6.34 14.72
N ASN A 136 -1.24 -7.41 14.01
CA ASN A 136 -0.85 -7.66 12.63
C ASN A 136 -1.40 -6.57 11.68
N LEU A 137 -2.64 -6.13 11.88
CA LEU A 137 -3.23 -5.03 11.11
C LEU A 137 -2.45 -3.72 11.32
N ALA A 138 -2.12 -3.42 12.57
CA ALA A 138 -1.33 -2.26 12.92
C ALA A 138 0.07 -2.30 12.28
N GLY A 139 0.70 -3.47 12.21
CA GLY A 139 1.98 -3.68 11.51
C GLY A 139 1.88 -3.41 10.00
N VAL A 140 0.88 -3.97 9.33
CA VAL A 140 0.62 -3.71 7.90
C VAL A 140 0.42 -2.21 7.62
N LEU A 141 -0.38 -1.53 8.45
CA LEU A 141 -0.60 -0.09 8.31
C LEU A 141 0.65 0.73 8.59
N ALA A 142 1.48 0.32 9.57
CA ALA A 142 2.74 1.00 9.86
C ALA A 142 3.69 0.97 8.65
N ALA A 143 3.81 -0.18 7.98
CA ALA A 143 4.62 -0.31 6.76
C ALA A 143 4.11 0.58 5.62
N LEU A 144 2.79 0.62 5.40
CA LEU A 144 2.18 1.51 4.40
C LEU A 144 2.41 2.99 4.73
N HIS A 145 2.22 3.39 5.98
CA HIS A 145 2.38 4.77 6.44
C HIS A 145 3.83 5.25 6.34
N GLN A 146 4.81 4.37 6.56
CA GLN A 146 6.24 4.68 6.40
C GLN A 146 6.56 5.18 4.99
N GLN A 147 5.85 4.67 3.98
CA GLN A 147 5.99 5.05 2.58
C GLN A 147 4.91 6.06 2.12
N GLN A 148 4.19 6.65 3.08
CA GLN A 148 3.16 7.66 2.83
C GLN A 148 2.01 7.17 1.93
N HIS A 149 1.70 5.87 2.00
CA HIS A 149 0.51 5.26 1.44
C HIS A 149 -0.54 5.13 2.54
N TYR A 150 -1.73 5.66 2.29
CA TYR A 150 -2.79 5.76 3.30
C TYR A 150 -4.06 5.10 2.78
N VAL A 151 -4.71 4.30 3.62
CA VAL A 151 -5.86 3.46 3.25
C VAL A 151 -7.11 4.30 3.05
N ILE A 152 -7.33 5.26 3.95
CA ILE A 152 -8.45 6.20 4.08
C ILE A 152 -9.80 5.53 4.34
N ASP A 153 -10.19 4.56 3.51
CA ASP A 153 -11.39 3.74 3.64
C ASP A 153 -11.10 2.44 4.41
N LEU A 154 -10.42 2.57 5.55
CA LEU A 154 -10.10 1.42 6.41
C LEU A 154 -11.37 0.98 7.16
N LYS A 155 -11.87 -0.21 6.81
CA LYS A 155 -13.06 -0.80 7.42
C LYS A 155 -13.02 -2.33 7.36
N PRO A 156 -13.70 -3.04 8.27
CA PRO A 156 -13.64 -4.50 8.36
C PRO A 156 -13.96 -5.25 7.06
N VAL A 157 -14.87 -4.74 6.21
CA VAL A 157 -15.22 -5.42 4.94
C VAL A 157 -14.08 -5.40 3.89
N ASN A 158 -13.15 -4.46 4.00
CA ASN A 158 -11.96 -4.41 3.13
C ASN A 158 -10.78 -5.21 3.72
N LEU A 159 -10.96 -5.83 4.88
CA LEU A 159 -9.94 -6.54 5.63
C LEU A 159 -10.28 -8.01 5.74
N ARG A 160 -9.30 -8.85 5.41
CA ARG A 160 -9.37 -10.29 5.57
C ARG A 160 -8.18 -10.77 6.38
N PHE A 161 -8.24 -12.01 6.81
CA PHE A 161 -7.11 -12.67 7.45
C PHE A 161 -7.08 -14.15 7.12
N TYR A 162 -5.89 -14.73 7.15
CA TYR A 162 -5.68 -16.16 6.98
C TYR A 162 -6.04 -16.90 8.25
N ARG A 163 -6.84 -17.97 8.12
CA ARG A 163 -7.46 -18.67 9.27
C ARG A 163 -6.44 -19.35 10.18
N ASP A 164 -5.35 -19.83 9.61
CA ASP A 164 -4.27 -20.58 10.26
C ASP A 164 -3.23 -19.67 10.93
N SER A 165 -2.80 -18.60 10.26
CA SER A 165 -1.71 -17.72 10.73
C SER A 165 -2.19 -16.40 11.35
N LEU A 166 -3.45 -16.02 11.15
CA LEU A 166 -3.98 -14.68 11.48
C LEU A 166 -3.24 -13.54 10.76
N THR A 167 -2.53 -13.85 9.66
CA THR A 167 -1.92 -12.84 8.79
C THR A 167 -3.01 -12.02 8.11
N ILE A 168 -2.87 -10.69 8.13
CA ILE A 168 -3.84 -9.77 7.52
C ILE A 168 -3.66 -9.75 6.01
N ALA A 169 -4.78 -9.69 5.30
CA ALA A 169 -4.86 -9.50 3.85
C ALA A 169 -5.81 -8.35 3.53
N MET A 170 -5.30 -7.27 2.91
CA MET A 170 -6.10 -6.11 2.52
C MET A 170 -6.58 -6.19 1.07
N LEU A 171 -7.86 -5.87 0.88
CA LEU A 171 -8.49 -5.74 -0.43
C LEU A 171 -8.51 -4.27 -0.89
N ASP A 172 -8.88 -4.06 -2.16
CA ASP A 172 -9.12 -2.74 -2.77
C ASP A 172 -7.98 -1.72 -2.55
N CYS A 173 -6.74 -2.19 -2.66
CA CYS A 173 -5.52 -1.37 -2.50
C CYS A 173 -5.41 -0.23 -3.52
N ASP A 174 -6.08 -0.33 -4.67
CA ASP A 174 -6.16 0.74 -5.67
C ASP A 174 -7.01 1.95 -5.22
N GLY A 175 -7.80 1.79 -4.15
CA GLY A 175 -8.50 2.88 -3.48
C GLY A 175 -7.61 3.77 -2.63
N PHE A 176 -6.39 3.34 -2.29
CA PHE A 176 -5.53 4.04 -1.33
C PHE A 176 -5.11 5.43 -1.83
N SER A 177 -4.77 6.30 -0.88
CA SER A 177 -4.10 7.55 -1.17
C SER A 177 -2.59 7.36 -1.26
N ILE A 178 -2.03 7.68 -2.43
CA ILE A 178 -0.65 7.36 -2.82
C ILE A 178 0.13 8.65 -3.01
N ARG A 179 1.28 8.77 -2.34
CA ARG A 179 2.24 9.84 -2.64
C ARG A 179 3.04 9.48 -3.90
N GLY A 180 2.60 9.97 -5.06
CA GLY A 180 3.40 9.90 -6.29
C GLY A 180 4.62 10.83 -6.27
N LYS A 181 5.51 10.69 -7.26
CA LYS A 181 6.74 11.51 -7.37
C LYS A 181 6.48 13.03 -7.40
N ASN A 182 5.40 13.46 -8.06
CA ASN A 182 5.10 14.88 -8.30
C ASN A 182 3.74 15.33 -7.73
N GLU A 183 2.88 14.39 -7.32
CA GLU A 183 1.52 14.70 -6.89
C GLU A 183 1.02 13.68 -5.86
N ARG A 184 -0.08 14.01 -5.21
CA ARG A 184 -0.80 13.10 -4.32
C ARG A 184 -2.00 12.54 -5.07
N TYR A 185 -2.08 11.23 -5.24
CA TYR A 185 -3.30 10.58 -5.69
C TYR A 185 -4.17 10.35 -4.46
N ARG A 186 -5.33 11.00 -4.40
CA ARG A 186 -6.23 10.90 -3.24
C ARG A 186 -7.02 9.58 -3.28
N ALA A 187 -7.50 9.19 -2.10
CA ALA A 187 -8.53 8.16 -2.02
C ALA A 187 -9.87 8.77 -2.48
N GLU A 188 -10.66 7.98 -3.19
CA GLU A 188 -11.95 8.41 -3.77
C GLU A 188 -13.13 8.01 -2.87
N GLN A 189 -12.93 7.01 -2.03
CA GLN A 189 -13.96 6.44 -1.17
C GLN A 189 -13.62 6.68 0.29
N VAL A 190 -14.67 6.93 1.07
CA VAL A 190 -14.64 7.04 2.53
C VAL A 190 -15.91 6.39 3.07
N THR A 191 -15.83 5.82 4.26
CA THR A 191 -16.99 5.30 4.98
C THR A 191 -17.23 6.15 6.21
N ALA A 192 -18.41 6.77 6.31
CA ALA A 192 -18.71 7.77 7.33
C ALA A 192 -18.50 7.26 8.77
N ASP A 193 -18.83 6.00 9.04
CA ASP A 193 -18.66 5.37 10.36
C ASP A 193 -17.18 5.19 10.77
N TYR A 194 -16.24 5.32 9.83
CA TYR A 194 -14.80 5.24 10.07
C TYR A 194 -14.09 6.56 9.74
N LEU A 195 -14.84 7.61 9.40
CA LEU A 195 -14.32 8.93 9.03
C LEU A 195 -14.15 9.78 10.29
N ALA A 196 -12.95 10.32 10.49
CA ALA A 196 -12.61 11.12 11.66
C ALA A 196 -13.48 12.39 11.78
N PRO A 197 -13.73 12.91 13.00
CA PRO A 197 -14.65 14.01 13.23
C PRO A 197 -14.36 15.24 12.36
N GLU A 198 -13.10 15.63 12.24
CA GLU A 198 -12.66 16.76 11.41
C GLU A 198 -12.90 16.52 9.93
N CYS A 199 -12.68 15.29 9.45
CA CYS A 199 -12.88 14.92 8.05
C CYS A 199 -14.37 14.87 7.68
N GLN A 200 -15.25 14.57 8.64
CA GLN A 200 -16.71 14.64 8.42
C GLN A 200 -17.22 16.08 8.27
N ARG A 201 -16.58 17.04 8.95
CA ARG A 201 -17.02 18.46 8.93
C ARG A 201 -16.55 19.21 7.69
N SER A 202 -15.31 18.99 7.26
CA SER A 202 -14.67 19.76 6.19
C SER A 202 -14.27 18.95 4.96
N GLY A 203 -14.59 17.65 4.91
CA GLY A 203 -13.95 16.72 3.99
C GLY A 203 -12.50 16.43 4.42
N LEU A 204 -11.84 15.47 3.75
CA LEU A 204 -10.46 15.07 4.04
C LEU A 204 -9.45 16.11 3.48
N PRO A 205 -8.79 16.92 4.33
CA PRO A 205 -7.81 17.91 3.86
C PRO A 205 -6.51 17.24 3.38
N THR A 206 -5.72 17.96 2.57
CA THR A 206 -4.40 17.46 2.18
C THR A 206 -3.45 17.50 3.36
N GLY A 207 -2.84 16.37 3.70
CA GLY A 207 -1.91 16.23 4.82
C GLY A 207 -2.49 15.49 6.02
N ASP A 208 -3.80 15.38 6.13
CA ASP A 208 -4.48 14.75 7.28
C ASP A 208 -4.79 13.27 7.05
N GLU A 209 -4.38 12.70 5.91
CA GLU A 209 -4.60 11.30 5.55
C GLU A 209 -4.05 10.32 6.60
N ALA A 210 -2.89 10.64 7.19
CA ALA A 210 -2.31 9.86 8.29
C ALA A 210 -3.19 9.88 9.53
N ALA A 211 -3.72 11.05 9.90
CA ALA A 211 -4.55 11.21 11.07
C ALA A 211 -5.92 10.53 10.90
N GLN A 212 -6.45 10.55 9.67
CA GLN A 212 -7.66 9.81 9.29
C GLN A 212 -7.46 8.29 9.46
N ASP A 213 -6.38 7.72 8.91
CA ASP A 213 -6.10 6.30 9.07
C ASP A 213 -5.89 5.89 10.52
N ARG A 214 -5.23 6.72 11.33
CA ARG A 214 -5.03 6.46 12.76
C ARG A 214 -6.35 6.40 13.52
N PHE A 215 -7.31 7.26 13.17
CA PHE A 215 -8.65 7.21 13.73
C PHE A 215 -9.37 5.91 13.33
N ALA A 216 -9.41 5.60 12.04
CA ALA A 216 -10.07 4.40 11.53
C ALA A 216 -9.45 3.11 12.11
N LEU A 217 -8.12 3.05 12.24
CA LEU A 217 -7.41 1.93 12.86
C LEU A 217 -7.84 1.76 14.32
N ALA A 218 -7.90 2.86 15.09
CA ALA A 218 -8.37 2.80 16.47
C ALA A 218 -9.82 2.30 16.56
N VAL A 219 -10.71 2.70 15.65
CA VAL A 219 -12.09 2.19 15.58
C VAL A 219 -12.11 0.66 15.38
N VAL A 220 -11.34 0.15 14.42
CA VAL A 220 -11.28 -1.30 14.12
C VAL A 220 -10.69 -2.07 15.30
N ILE A 221 -9.62 -1.58 15.92
CA ILE A 221 -9.02 -2.19 17.12
C ILE A 221 -10.02 -2.18 18.27
N PHE A 222 -10.73 -1.07 18.48
CA PHE A 222 -11.77 -0.98 19.52
C PHE A 222 -12.86 -2.04 19.30
N GLN A 223 -13.35 -2.19 18.07
CA GLN A 223 -14.34 -3.21 17.74
C GLN A 223 -13.82 -4.63 17.97
N LEU A 224 -12.59 -4.94 17.56
CA LEU A 224 -11.97 -6.25 17.78
C LEU A 224 -11.90 -6.60 19.27
N LEU A 225 -11.45 -5.65 20.09
CA LEU A 225 -11.22 -5.88 21.52
C LEU A 225 -12.46 -5.67 22.40
N ASN A 226 -13.54 -5.10 21.84
CA ASN A 226 -14.76 -4.76 22.57
C ASN A 226 -16.01 -5.40 21.95
N PHE A 227 -15.93 -6.68 21.57
CA PHE A 227 -17.08 -7.49 21.13
C PHE A 227 -17.86 -6.93 19.92
N GLY A 228 -17.15 -6.26 19.00
CA GLY A 228 -17.73 -5.62 17.82
C GLY A 228 -18.45 -4.30 18.10
N ILE A 229 -18.41 -3.79 19.33
CA ILE A 229 -19.04 -2.53 19.72
C ILE A 229 -18.27 -1.37 19.09
N HIS A 230 -18.99 -0.45 18.44
CA HIS A 230 -18.41 0.78 17.89
C HIS A 230 -18.13 1.79 19.02
N PRO A 231 -16.99 2.53 19.02
CA PRO A 231 -16.63 3.45 20.12
C PRO A 231 -17.62 4.61 20.34
N TYR A 232 -18.39 4.97 19.31
CA TYR A 232 -19.44 6.00 19.37
C TYR A 232 -20.85 5.39 19.47
N SER A 233 -20.96 4.09 19.75
CA SER A 233 -22.23 3.44 20.08
C SER A 233 -22.46 3.44 21.59
N GLY A 234 -23.73 3.51 21.99
CA GLY A 234 -24.10 3.67 23.39
C GLY A 234 -25.54 4.10 23.54
N ARG A 235 -25.98 4.24 24.79
CA ARG A 235 -27.32 4.69 25.13
C ARG A 235 -27.32 6.20 25.25
N VAL A 236 -27.90 6.87 24.26
CA VAL A 236 -28.05 8.33 24.26
C VAL A 236 -29.17 8.77 25.20
N SER A 237 -29.02 9.95 25.78
CA SER A 237 -30.04 10.61 26.59
C SER A 237 -30.42 11.96 25.98
N GLY A 238 -31.72 12.18 25.76
CA GLY A 238 -32.26 13.41 25.18
C GLY A 238 -32.77 13.24 23.75
N ALA A 239 -33.91 13.87 23.44
CA ALA A 239 -34.61 13.71 22.16
C ALA A 239 -33.85 14.26 20.94
N LEU A 240 -32.85 15.12 21.15
CA LEU A 240 -32.06 15.77 20.10
C LEU A 240 -30.70 15.09 19.84
N ALA A 241 -30.38 14.00 20.53
CA ALA A 241 -29.11 13.31 20.35
C ALA A 241 -29.06 12.60 18.99
N PRO A 242 -27.90 12.60 18.28
CA PRO A 242 -27.82 11.95 16.97
C PRO A 242 -28.09 10.45 17.02
N THR A 243 -28.86 9.96 16.04
CA THR A 243 -29.27 8.56 15.95
C THR A 243 -28.26 7.66 15.24
N ASP A 244 -27.54 8.20 14.26
CA ASP A 244 -26.54 7.48 13.47
C ASP A 244 -25.11 7.66 14.04
N ILE A 245 -24.22 6.72 13.68
CA ILE A 245 -22.84 6.69 14.18
C ILE A 245 -22.01 7.85 13.60
N ALA A 246 -22.15 8.16 12.31
CA ALA A 246 -21.42 9.23 11.67
C ALA A 246 -21.64 10.57 12.40
N ALA A 247 -22.89 10.95 12.63
CA ALA A 247 -23.22 12.17 13.37
C ALA A 247 -22.65 12.17 14.80
N ARG A 248 -22.65 11.02 15.49
CA ARG A 248 -22.03 10.90 16.82
C ARG A 248 -20.51 11.09 16.79
N ILE A 249 -19.83 10.59 15.76
CA ILE A 249 -18.39 10.83 15.57
C ILE A 249 -18.16 12.33 15.32
N ARG A 250 -18.87 12.92 14.36
CA ARG A 250 -18.77 14.34 14.02
C ARG A 250 -18.95 15.24 15.24
N ASP A 251 -19.88 14.90 16.13
CA ASP A 251 -20.24 15.73 17.28
C ASP A 251 -19.51 15.31 18.58
N GLY A 252 -18.62 14.30 18.52
CA GLY A 252 -17.75 13.93 19.63
C GLY A 252 -18.42 13.13 20.75
N TYR A 253 -19.43 12.32 20.44
CA TYR A 253 -20.19 11.49 21.40
C TYR A 253 -19.41 10.23 21.82
N TYR A 254 -18.20 10.41 22.35
CA TYR A 254 -17.36 9.31 22.86
C TYR A 254 -17.69 9.01 24.33
N ALA A 255 -18.16 7.79 24.60
CA ALA A 255 -18.73 7.41 25.90
C ALA A 255 -17.74 6.75 26.88
N HIS A 256 -16.54 6.41 26.42
CA HIS A 256 -15.64 5.48 27.12
C HIS A 256 -14.41 6.12 27.77
N GLY A 257 -14.12 7.38 27.42
CA GLY A 257 -12.86 8.00 27.82
C GLY A 257 -12.83 8.55 29.24
N VAL A 258 -11.67 9.07 29.64
CA VAL A 258 -11.47 9.71 30.96
C VAL A 258 -12.50 10.83 31.22
N THR A 259 -12.84 11.59 30.18
CA THR A 259 -13.92 12.58 30.20
C THR A 259 -14.98 12.17 29.17
N PRO A 260 -15.97 11.35 29.57
CA PRO A 260 -17.00 10.87 28.65
C PRO A 260 -17.98 11.99 28.28
N HIS A 261 -18.57 11.92 27.09
CA HIS A 261 -19.60 12.86 26.67
C HIS A 261 -20.89 12.66 27.50
N GLN A 262 -21.41 13.74 28.10
CA GLN A 262 -22.48 13.67 29.11
C GLN A 262 -23.81 13.10 28.60
N GLN A 263 -24.08 13.20 27.29
CA GLN A 263 -25.35 12.76 26.68
C GLN A 263 -25.34 11.32 26.15
N ILE A 264 -24.27 10.56 26.40
CA ILE A 264 -24.17 9.16 25.97
C ILE A 264 -23.50 8.31 27.06
N ALA A 265 -24.20 7.25 27.46
CA ALA A 265 -23.63 6.22 28.30
C ALA A 265 -23.03 5.11 27.43
N PRO A 266 -21.90 4.50 27.84
CA PRO A 266 -21.31 3.38 27.11
C PRO A 266 -22.29 2.21 27.06
N ASN A 267 -22.14 1.34 26.05
CA ASN A 267 -22.92 0.12 25.99
C ASN A 267 -22.66 -0.75 27.23
N VAL A 268 -23.72 -1.22 27.91
CA VAL A 268 -23.61 -2.03 29.14
C VAL A 268 -22.84 -3.34 28.94
N THR A 269 -22.75 -3.82 27.71
CA THR A 269 -22.02 -5.04 27.32
C THR A 269 -20.56 -4.78 26.92
N SER A 270 -20.08 -3.56 27.10
CA SER A 270 -18.71 -3.14 26.78
C SER A 270 -17.71 -3.65 27.81
N GLY A 271 -16.65 -4.32 27.33
CA GLY A 271 -15.49 -4.72 28.11
C GLY A 271 -14.43 -3.62 28.31
N HIS A 272 -14.58 -2.45 27.68
CA HIS A 272 -13.56 -1.38 27.72
C HIS A 272 -13.05 -1.03 29.13
N ALA A 273 -13.92 -0.98 30.14
CA ALA A 273 -13.53 -0.64 31.51
C ALA A 273 -12.60 -1.67 32.17
N LEU A 274 -12.57 -2.90 31.65
CA LEU A 274 -11.74 -4.02 32.12
C LEU A 274 -10.45 -4.17 31.29
N MET A 275 -10.12 -3.16 30.47
CA MET A 275 -8.86 -3.12 29.73
C MET A 275 -7.75 -2.44 30.54
N PRO A 276 -6.48 -2.87 30.35
CA PRO A 276 -5.31 -2.23 30.93
C PRO A 276 -5.23 -0.73 30.67
N ALA A 277 -4.66 0.00 31.63
CA ALA A 277 -4.61 1.46 31.60
C ALA A 277 -3.89 2.00 30.36
N GLU A 278 -2.78 1.36 29.95
CA GLU A 278 -2.05 1.82 28.76
C GLU A 278 -2.85 1.62 27.47
N LEU A 279 -3.71 0.60 27.39
CA LEU A 279 -4.57 0.35 26.23
C LEU A 279 -5.70 1.38 26.18
N ARG A 280 -6.34 1.67 27.32
CA ARG A 280 -7.35 2.72 27.43
C ARG A 280 -6.79 4.10 27.07
N THR A 281 -5.56 4.39 27.48
CA THR A 281 -4.89 5.66 27.15
C THR A 281 -4.69 5.83 25.63
N LEU A 282 -4.39 4.75 24.88
CA LEU A 282 -4.33 4.85 23.42
C LEU A 282 -5.70 5.14 22.80
N PHE A 283 -6.78 4.54 23.32
CA PHE A 283 -8.14 4.86 22.86
C PHE A 283 -8.53 6.31 23.18
N ASP A 284 -8.21 6.80 24.38
CA ASP A 284 -8.44 8.21 24.75
C ASP A 284 -7.71 9.17 23.81
N ARG A 285 -6.42 8.92 23.52
CA ARG A 285 -5.65 9.71 22.56
C ARG A 285 -6.24 9.63 21.15
N ALA A 286 -6.82 8.50 20.76
CA ALA A 286 -7.39 8.31 19.42
C ALA A 286 -8.71 9.07 19.22
N PHE A 287 -9.59 9.06 20.24
CA PHE A 287 -10.98 9.50 20.12
C PHE A 287 -11.31 10.82 20.82
N ALA A 288 -10.59 11.17 21.90
CA ALA A 288 -10.80 12.40 22.66
C ALA A 288 -9.70 13.45 22.41
N GLY A 289 -8.50 13.02 22.00
CA GLY A 289 -7.38 13.91 21.69
C GLY A 289 -7.49 14.60 20.31
N PRO A 290 -6.71 15.68 20.08
CA PRO A 290 -6.61 16.30 18.75
C PRO A 290 -6.00 15.34 17.72
N PRO A 291 -6.25 15.53 16.41
CA PRO A 291 -5.81 14.61 15.34
C PRO A 291 -4.31 14.26 15.38
N GLN A 292 -3.46 15.21 15.78
CA GLN A 292 -2.00 15.03 15.87
C GLN A 292 -1.56 14.13 17.03
N SER A 293 -2.39 14.00 18.07
CA SER A 293 -2.09 13.18 19.26
C SER A 293 -2.48 11.71 19.10
N ARG A 294 -3.24 11.38 18.04
CA ARG A 294 -3.71 10.02 17.78
C ARG A 294 -2.53 9.06 17.67
N PRO A 295 -2.59 7.89 18.32
CA PRO A 295 -1.51 6.91 18.28
C PRO A 295 -1.19 6.50 16.85
N THR A 296 0.09 6.30 16.57
CA THR A 296 0.52 5.78 15.27
C THR A 296 0.16 4.29 15.16
N ALA A 297 0.15 3.76 13.92
CA ALA A 297 -0.01 2.32 13.73
C ALA A 297 1.13 1.53 14.42
N LEU A 298 2.34 2.09 14.47
CA LEU A 298 3.47 1.53 15.21
C LEU A 298 3.22 1.49 16.73
N ASP A 299 2.62 2.53 17.32
CA ASP A 299 2.25 2.57 18.74
C ASP A 299 1.28 1.43 19.09
N TRP A 300 0.26 1.23 18.25
CA TRP A 300 -0.71 0.14 18.41
C TRP A 300 -0.05 -1.23 18.27
N MET A 301 0.76 -1.44 17.24
CA MET A 301 1.47 -2.70 17.01
C MET A 301 2.38 -3.03 18.20
N ALA A 302 3.21 -2.09 18.63
CA ALA A 302 4.15 -2.29 19.74
C ALA A 302 3.43 -2.65 21.04
N LEU A 303 2.31 -1.99 21.35
CA LEU A 303 1.51 -2.31 22.53
C LEU A 303 0.86 -3.70 22.42
N LEU A 304 0.14 -3.95 21.32
CA LEU A 304 -0.69 -5.14 21.14
C LEU A 304 0.15 -6.42 20.98
N ARG A 305 1.35 -6.33 20.38
CA ARG A 305 2.27 -7.48 20.27
C ARG A 305 2.59 -8.08 21.64
N ARG A 306 2.73 -7.26 22.69
CA ARG A 306 2.97 -7.74 24.06
C ARG A 306 1.85 -8.62 24.60
N TYR A 307 0.60 -8.36 24.19
CA TYR A 307 -0.56 -9.16 24.55
C TYR A 307 -0.76 -10.37 23.64
N ALA A 308 -0.28 -10.31 22.39
CA ALA A 308 -0.37 -11.40 21.43
C ALA A 308 0.70 -12.50 21.66
N LEU A 309 1.87 -12.13 22.18
CA LEU A 309 2.97 -13.06 22.45
C LEU A 309 2.61 -14.03 23.59
N ARG A 310 2.94 -15.31 23.39
CA ARG A 310 2.82 -16.35 24.40
C ARG A 310 4.17 -16.61 25.05
N HIS A 311 4.18 -16.63 26.37
CA HIS A 311 5.28 -17.04 27.22
C HIS A 311 5.21 -18.56 27.46
N PRO A 312 6.36 -19.26 27.58
CA PRO A 312 6.40 -20.70 27.87
C PRO A 312 5.70 -21.08 29.18
N ASP A 313 5.77 -20.21 30.19
CA ASP A 313 4.95 -20.28 31.40
C ASP A 313 3.60 -19.57 31.14
N PRO A 314 2.46 -20.30 31.11
CA PRO A 314 1.14 -19.72 30.84
C PRO A 314 0.70 -18.67 31.86
N SER A 315 1.20 -18.74 33.10
CA SER A 315 0.84 -17.79 34.17
C SER A 315 1.49 -16.42 33.99
N ALA A 316 2.58 -16.35 33.21
CA ALA A 316 3.28 -15.13 32.87
C ALA A 316 2.74 -14.45 31.60
N ASN A 317 1.71 -15.02 30.96
CA ASN A 317 1.08 -14.40 29.79
C ASN A 317 0.31 -13.13 30.17
N ALA A 318 0.39 -12.11 29.31
CA ALA A 318 -0.41 -10.90 29.46
C ALA A 318 -1.91 -11.13 29.22
N LEU A 319 -2.28 -12.24 28.57
CA LEU A 319 -3.65 -12.74 28.43
C LEU A 319 -3.78 -14.11 29.11
N LEU A 320 -4.74 -14.22 30.03
CA LEU A 320 -5.01 -15.42 30.80
C LEU A 320 -6.33 -16.06 30.37
N VAL A 321 -6.41 -17.38 30.44
CA VAL A 321 -7.67 -18.12 30.26
C VAL A 321 -8.53 -17.95 31.51
N CYS A 322 -9.82 -17.68 31.33
CA CYS A 322 -10.72 -17.48 32.45
C CYS A 322 -11.00 -18.80 33.18
N GLN A 323 -10.95 -18.78 34.52
CA GLN A 323 -11.26 -19.94 35.36
C GLN A 323 -12.73 -20.36 35.29
N ALA A 324 -13.65 -19.40 35.13
CA ALA A 324 -15.09 -19.69 35.07
C ALA A 324 -15.53 -20.27 33.71
N ASN A 325 -14.82 -19.95 32.63
CA ASN A 325 -15.11 -20.46 31.30
C ASN A 325 -13.83 -20.51 30.46
N ALA A 326 -13.36 -21.72 30.13
CA ALA A 326 -12.14 -21.94 29.36
C ALA A 326 -12.17 -21.37 27.93
N ALA A 327 -13.35 -21.06 27.38
CA ALA A 327 -13.48 -20.38 26.09
C ALA A 327 -13.22 -18.86 26.17
N HIS A 328 -13.18 -18.30 27.39
CA HIS A 328 -12.92 -16.88 27.61
C HIS A 328 -11.44 -16.63 27.92
N GLN A 329 -10.98 -15.44 27.54
CA GLN A 329 -9.66 -14.92 27.88
C GLN A 329 -9.80 -13.48 28.40
N HIS A 330 -8.87 -13.06 29.24
CA HIS A 330 -8.86 -11.72 29.82
C HIS A 330 -7.45 -11.20 30.04
N PHE A 331 -7.30 -9.89 30.20
CA PHE A 331 -6.03 -9.28 30.53
C PHE A 331 -5.58 -9.69 31.94
N ALA A 332 -4.29 -10.01 32.09
CA ALA A 332 -3.71 -10.35 33.38
C ALA A 332 -3.93 -9.20 34.39
N GLY A 333 -4.40 -9.53 35.59
CA GLY A 333 -4.76 -8.54 36.62
C GLY A 333 -6.13 -7.87 36.46
N PHE A 334 -6.91 -8.23 35.44
CA PHE A 334 -8.25 -7.69 35.20
C PHE A 334 -9.33 -8.78 35.23
N ALA A 335 -10.56 -8.42 35.57
CA ALA A 335 -11.69 -9.34 35.52
C ALA A 335 -12.05 -9.74 34.07
N CYS A 336 -12.71 -10.88 33.91
CA CYS A 336 -13.09 -11.37 32.58
C CYS A 336 -14.26 -10.58 31.99
N ALA A 337 -13.97 -9.76 30.97
CA ALA A 337 -14.96 -8.96 30.26
C ALA A 337 -16.05 -9.81 29.57
N ALA A 338 -15.71 -11.01 29.11
CA ALA A 338 -16.68 -11.90 28.47
C ALA A 338 -17.70 -12.44 29.48
N CYS A 339 -17.28 -12.79 30.71
CA CYS A 339 -18.19 -13.14 31.80
C CYS A 339 -19.08 -11.95 32.17
N ALA A 340 -18.48 -10.78 32.42
CA ALA A 340 -19.24 -9.57 32.76
C ALA A 340 -20.28 -9.21 31.68
N ARG A 341 -19.95 -9.43 30.41
CA ARG A 341 -20.88 -9.26 29.29
C ARG A 341 -22.06 -10.23 29.35
N VAL A 342 -21.81 -11.52 29.62
CA VAL A 342 -22.87 -12.53 29.75
C VAL A 342 -23.82 -12.14 30.88
N ASP A 343 -23.27 -11.74 32.04
CA ASP A 343 -24.05 -11.30 33.20
C ASP A 343 -24.89 -10.05 32.87
N ALA A 344 -24.29 -9.06 32.18
CA ALA A 344 -25.00 -7.86 31.76
C ALA A 344 -26.16 -8.15 30.79
N ILE A 345 -25.98 -9.11 29.87
CA ILE A 345 -27.03 -9.54 28.94
C ILE A 345 -28.16 -10.25 29.71
N ALA A 346 -27.82 -11.13 30.65
CA ALA A 346 -28.79 -11.83 31.48
C ALA A 346 -29.60 -10.84 32.35
N GLN A 347 -28.93 -9.87 32.97
CA GLN A 347 -29.58 -8.83 33.75
C GLN A 347 -30.52 -7.96 32.90
N ALA A 348 -30.08 -7.52 31.72
CA ALA A 348 -30.90 -6.74 30.81
C ALA A 348 -32.15 -7.51 30.34
N ALA A 349 -32.03 -8.83 30.12
CA ALA A 349 -33.18 -9.68 29.79
C ALA A 349 -34.16 -9.80 30.97
N ALA A 350 -33.66 -9.96 32.20
CA ALA A 350 -34.50 -10.01 33.40
C ALA A 350 -35.21 -8.67 33.65
N ASP A 351 -34.52 -7.55 33.48
CA ASP A 351 -35.09 -6.21 33.63
C ASP A 351 -36.19 -5.95 32.59
N ALA A 352 -35.98 -6.38 31.35
CA ALA A 352 -36.99 -6.28 30.28
C ALA A 352 -38.24 -7.11 30.58
N GLN A 353 -38.08 -8.34 31.09
CA GLN A 353 -39.20 -9.18 31.52
C GLN A 353 -39.95 -8.56 32.69
N ALA A 354 -39.24 -8.03 33.70
CA ALA A 354 -39.85 -7.36 34.84
C ALA A 354 -40.62 -6.09 34.42
N ALA A 355 -40.08 -5.30 33.48
CA ALA A 355 -40.77 -4.15 32.92
C ALA A 355 -42.04 -4.55 32.15
N GLN A 356 -41.97 -5.63 31.37
CA GLN A 356 -43.13 -6.15 30.65
C GLN A 356 -44.22 -6.66 31.59
N LEU A 357 -43.86 -7.36 32.67
CA LEU A 357 -44.79 -7.78 33.72
C LEU A 357 -45.45 -6.59 34.42
N LYS A 358 -44.69 -5.52 34.70
CA LYS A 358 -45.26 -4.27 35.27
C LYS A 358 -46.23 -3.60 34.30
N LEU A 359 -45.90 -3.51 33.02
CA LEU A 359 -46.79 -2.98 31.98
C LEU A 359 -48.07 -3.82 31.82
N GLN A 360 -47.96 -5.15 31.92
CA GLN A 360 -49.12 -6.05 31.88
C GLN A 360 -49.98 -5.94 33.15
N ALA A 361 -49.38 -5.79 34.33
CA ALA A 361 -50.09 -5.57 35.59
C ALA A 361 -50.76 -4.18 35.68
N GLN A 362 -50.27 -3.20 34.91
CA GLN A 362 -50.82 -1.85 34.80
C GLN A 362 -51.78 -1.67 33.60
N ALA A 363 -51.99 -2.72 32.80
CA ALA A 363 -52.99 -2.67 31.73
C ALA A 363 -54.39 -2.60 32.36
N PRO A 364 -55.25 -1.65 31.97
CA PRO A 364 -56.58 -1.53 32.54
C PRO A 364 -57.38 -2.82 32.29
N ALA A 365 -58.00 -3.36 33.34
CA ALA A 365 -58.98 -4.42 33.21
C ALA A 365 -60.09 -3.91 32.28
N VAL A 366 -60.18 -4.45 31.07
CA VAL A 366 -61.33 -4.21 30.20
C VAL A 366 -62.53 -4.83 30.91
N ALA A 367 -63.36 -3.98 31.54
CA ALA A 367 -64.62 -4.41 32.11
C ALA A 367 -65.44 -5.08 30.99
N PRO A 368 -66.00 -6.28 31.19
CA PRO A 368 -66.90 -6.85 30.22
C PRO A 368 -68.10 -5.90 30.10
N TYR A 369 -68.25 -5.25 28.94
CA TYR A 369 -69.48 -4.53 28.63
C TYR A 369 -70.63 -5.53 28.68
N ALA A 370 -71.47 -5.42 29.72
CA ALA A 370 -72.72 -6.12 29.81
C ALA A 370 -73.63 -5.62 28.67
N TYR A 371 -73.78 -6.43 27.63
CA TYR A 371 -74.79 -6.24 26.60
C TYR A 371 -76.17 -6.35 27.26
N GLN A 372 -76.83 -5.22 27.51
CA GLN A 372 -78.27 -5.22 27.79
C GLN A 372 -78.99 -5.65 26.52
N GLY A 373 -79.81 -6.70 26.65
CA GLY A 373 -80.48 -7.37 25.55
C GLY A 373 -81.44 -6.46 24.79
N VAL A 374 -81.23 -6.39 23.47
CA VAL A 374 -82.26 -6.00 22.52
C VAL A 374 -82.85 -7.30 21.95
N PRO A 375 -84.18 -7.49 21.96
CA PRO A 375 -84.78 -8.73 21.47
C PRO A 375 -84.57 -8.88 19.95
N LEU A 376 -84.05 -10.05 19.57
CA LEU A 376 -83.81 -10.48 18.19
C LEU A 376 -85.15 -10.72 17.47
N THR A 377 -85.37 -10.01 16.36
CA THR A 377 -86.33 -10.45 15.34
C THR A 377 -85.66 -11.48 14.43
N PRO A 378 -86.35 -12.57 14.03
CA PRO A 378 -85.74 -13.60 13.19
C PRO A 378 -85.77 -13.13 11.74
N ARG A 379 -84.59 -12.94 11.13
CA ARG A 379 -84.52 -12.75 9.68
C ARG A 379 -83.35 -13.50 9.05
N ALA A 380 -83.75 -14.44 8.21
CA ALA A 380 -83.07 -15.04 7.07
C ALA A 380 -81.69 -15.66 7.30
N SER A 381 -81.68 -16.99 7.32
CA SER A 381 -80.56 -17.85 7.00
C SER A 381 -79.91 -17.44 5.67
N PHE A 382 -78.71 -16.87 5.76
CA PHE A 382 -77.76 -16.79 4.66
C PHE A 382 -76.72 -17.91 4.83
N GLY A 383 -76.47 -18.63 3.73
CA GLY A 383 -75.64 -19.82 3.66
C GLY A 383 -74.15 -19.60 3.97
N PRO A 384 -73.33 -20.67 3.93
CA PRO A 384 -71.95 -20.65 4.41
C PRO A 384 -71.09 -19.72 3.55
N VAL A 385 -70.55 -18.67 4.17
CA VAL A 385 -69.51 -17.81 3.60
C VAL A 385 -68.17 -18.56 3.66
N PRO A 386 -67.40 -18.63 2.56
CA PRO A 386 -66.12 -19.35 2.52
C PRO A 386 -65.06 -18.66 3.38
N ARG A 387 -64.28 -19.48 4.10
CA ARG A 387 -63.13 -19.04 4.91
C ARG A 387 -62.06 -18.38 4.01
N PRO A 388 -61.52 -17.20 4.38
CA PRO A 388 -60.31 -16.70 3.73
C PRO A 388 -59.10 -17.59 4.09
N PRO A 389 -58.20 -17.87 3.14
CA PRO A 389 -57.00 -18.66 3.41
C PRO A 389 -56.02 -17.87 4.29
N ARG A 390 -55.38 -18.60 5.22
CA ARG A 390 -54.26 -18.12 6.04
C ARG A 390 -53.10 -17.67 5.14
N PRO A 391 -52.44 -16.52 5.37
CA PRO A 391 -51.19 -16.23 4.68
C PRO A 391 -50.09 -17.13 5.25
N ALA A 392 -49.75 -18.18 4.49
CA ALA A 392 -48.48 -18.88 4.64
C ALA A 392 -47.39 -18.02 3.98
N PHE A 393 -46.57 -17.33 4.77
CA PHE A 393 -45.35 -16.70 4.25
C PHE A 393 -44.25 -17.76 4.09
N GLY A 394 -44.39 -18.58 3.05
CA GLY A 394 -43.28 -19.29 2.41
C GLY A 394 -43.04 -18.63 1.06
N LEU A 395 -41.94 -17.90 0.92
CA LEU A 395 -41.59 -17.22 -0.34
C LEU A 395 -40.94 -18.22 -1.30
N SER A 396 -41.64 -18.52 -2.40
CA SER A 396 -41.09 -19.26 -3.55
C SER A 396 -40.24 -18.33 -4.44
N GLY A 397 -39.23 -18.90 -5.10
CA GLY A 397 -38.12 -18.19 -5.77
C GLY A 397 -38.45 -17.22 -6.91
N ARG A 398 -39.73 -17.07 -7.29
CA ARG A 398 -40.15 -16.15 -8.36
C ARG A 398 -40.60 -14.77 -7.86
N ASN A 399 -40.86 -14.61 -6.56
CA ASN A 399 -41.17 -13.33 -5.94
C ASN A 399 -39.91 -12.58 -5.42
N TRP A 400 -38.79 -13.29 -5.24
CA TRP A 400 -37.50 -12.69 -4.89
C TRP A 400 -36.92 -11.86 -6.04
N THR A 401 -37.07 -12.33 -7.28
CA THR A 401 -36.58 -11.60 -8.47
C THR A 401 -37.36 -10.31 -8.71
N LEU A 402 -38.67 -10.28 -8.45
CA LEU A 402 -39.48 -9.06 -8.55
C LEU A 402 -39.17 -8.05 -7.43
N LEU A 403 -38.87 -8.51 -6.21
CA LEU A 403 -38.45 -7.64 -5.10
C LEU A 403 -37.08 -7.02 -5.36
N VAL A 404 -36.12 -7.81 -5.87
CA VAL A 404 -34.78 -7.32 -6.25
C VAL A 404 -34.88 -6.35 -7.43
N LEU A 405 -35.78 -6.59 -8.38
CA LEU A 405 -35.97 -5.70 -9.54
C LEU A 405 -36.67 -4.39 -9.16
N LEU A 406 -37.59 -4.40 -8.17
CA LEU A 406 -38.20 -3.18 -7.60
C LEU A 406 -37.21 -2.36 -6.77
N ILE A 407 -36.32 -3.01 -6.01
CA ILE A 407 -35.24 -2.34 -5.27
C ILE A 407 -34.19 -1.77 -6.24
N ALA A 408 -33.86 -2.49 -7.32
CA ALA A 408 -32.97 -1.98 -8.37
C ALA A 408 -33.59 -0.79 -9.13
N LEU A 409 -34.89 -0.81 -9.42
CA LEU A 409 -35.60 0.30 -10.06
C LEU A 409 -35.73 1.52 -9.13
N SER A 410 -35.93 1.32 -7.82
CA SER A 410 -35.97 2.43 -6.86
C SER A 410 -34.60 3.07 -6.65
N MET A 411 -33.51 2.28 -6.66
CA MET A 411 -32.14 2.81 -6.66
C MET A 411 -31.79 3.55 -7.95
N PHE A 412 -32.30 3.11 -9.10
CA PHE A 412 -32.11 3.80 -10.39
C PHE A 412 -32.92 5.11 -10.48
N ALA A 413 -34.15 5.13 -9.97
CA ALA A 413 -34.98 6.34 -9.90
C ALA A 413 -34.42 7.39 -8.92
N PHE A 414 -33.81 6.96 -7.81
CA PHE A 414 -33.18 7.87 -6.83
C PHE A 414 -31.89 8.52 -7.36
N SER A 415 -31.13 7.83 -8.23
CA SER A 415 -29.97 8.40 -8.93
C SER A 415 -30.37 9.43 -9.99
N MET A 416 -31.54 9.26 -10.63
CA MET A 416 -32.08 10.26 -11.58
C MET A 416 -32.62 11.50 -10.87
N PHE A 417 -33.19 11.37 -9.66
CA PHE A 417 -33.79 12.50 -8.93
C PHE A 417 -32.76 13.43 -8.25
N THR A 418 -31.52 12.99 -8.08
CA THR A 418 -30.44 13.81 -7.51
C THR A 418 -29.63 14.60 -8.55
N THR A 419 -29.94 14.44 -9.85
CA THR A 419 -29.21 15.12 -10.94
C THR A 419 -30.06 16.18 -11.68
N SER A 420 -31.27 16.50 -11.20
CA SER A 420 -32.16 17.49 -11.84
C SER A 420 -32.70 18.55 -10.88
N ARG A 421 -31.81 19.25 -10.16
CA ARG A 421 -32.12 20.59 -9.65
C ARG A 421 -30.82 21.35 -9.39
N ASN A 422 -30.42 22.15 -10.39
CA ASN A 422 -29.94 23.53 -10.22
C ASN A 422 -29.54 24.07 -11.60
N ALA A 423 -30.56 24.49 -12.36
CA ALA A 423 -30.40 25.39 -13.50
C ALA A 423 -31.49 26.47 -13.39
N ALA A 424 -31.06 27.73 -13.58
CA ALA A 424 -31.83 28.99 -13.51
C ALA A 424 -32.22 29.44 -12.09
N THR A 425 -32.00 30.68 -11.63
CA THR A 425 -31.63 31.96 -12.27
C THR A 425 -31.32 32.96 -11.14
N GLN A 426 -30.20 33.67 -11.20
CA GLN A 426 -30.06 35.02 -10.62
C GLN A 426 -28.82 35.70 -11.22
N ALA A 427 -29.01 36.88 -11.80
CA ALA A 427 -27.98 37.84 -12.23
C ALA A 427 -28.50 39.24 -11.86
N PRO A 428 -27.67 40.29 -11.91
CA PRO A 428 -26.33 40.47 -11.34
C PRO A 428 -26.36 41.56 -10.24
N ALA A 429 -25.36 41.61 -9.37
CA ALA A 429 -25.08 42.80 -8.57
C ALA A 429 -23.57 43.04 -8.56
N ASP A 430 -23.19 44.21 -9.06
CA ASP A 430 -21.83 44.72 -9.11
C ASP A 430 -21.20 44.75 -7.72
N THR A 431 -20.02 44.15 -7.55
CA THR A 431 -19.05 44.62 -6.56
C THR A 431 -17.62 44.23 -6.97
N ALA A 432 -16.86 45.27 -7.29
CA ALA A 432 -15.42 45.39 -7.48
C ALA A 432 -14.55 44.12 -7.31
N ALA A 433 -13.89 43.74 -8.40
CA ALA A 433 -12.75 42.83 -8.41
C ALA A 433 -11.60 43.37 -7.54
N ALA A 434 -11.17 42.58 -6.56
CA ALA A 434 -9.86 42.74 -5.94
C ALA A 434 -8.77 42.27 -6.92
N PRO A 435 -7.65 43.01 -7.09
CA PRO A 435 -6.64 42.67 -8.08
C PRO A 435 -5.87 41.39 -7.70
N VAL A 436 -5.91 40.40 -8.59
CA VAL A 436 -4.99 39.25 -8.55
C VAL A 436 -3.60 39.79 -8.93
N GLN A 437 -2.72 39.95 -7.94
CA GLN A 437 -1.31 40.21 -8.18
C GLN A 437 -0.68 39.00 -8.89
N THR A 438 -0.31 39.19 -10.16
CA THR A 438 0.57 38.29 -10.91
C THR A 438 2.01 38.48 -10.45
N ASP A 439 2.47 37.63 -9.55
CA ASP A 439 3.90 37.56 -9.19
C ASP A 439 4.68 36.81 -10.28
N SER A 440 5.39 37.56 -11.14
CA SER A 440 6.38 37.06 -12.09
C SER A 440 7.78 37.03 -11.43
N SER A 441 7.98 36.17 -10.43
CA SER A 441 9.31 35.98 -9.83
C SER A 441 10.11 34.91 -10.57
N ILE A 442 11.31 35.25 -11.05
CA ILE A 442 12.23 34.31 -11.73
C ILE A 442 13.65 34.39 -11.18
N ARG A 443 14.24 33.20 -11.01
CA ARG A 443 15.55 32.78 -11.61
C ARG A 443 15.90 31.34 -11.28
N LEU A 444 15.36 30.79 -10.19
CA LEU A 444 15.67 29.44 -9.72
C LEU A 444 14.40 28.60 -9.62
N LEU A 445 14.33 27.49 -10.35
CA LEU A 445 13.31 26.47 -10.20
C LEU A 445 13.90 25.36 -9.33
N ASP A 446 13.45 25.28 -8.08
CA ASP A 446 13.91 24.27 -7.14
C ASP A 446 13.54 22.86 -7.65
N TRP A 447 14.55 22.05 -7.94
CA TRP A 447 14.36 20.68 -8.39
C TRP A 447 13.76 19.79 -7.29
N GLN A 448 14.01 20.12 -6.00
CA GLN A 448 13.52 19.41 -4.82
C GLN A 448 12.70 20.36 -3.92
N ARG A 449 11.47 20.00 -3.55
CA ARG A 449 10.77 20.70 -2.45
C ARG A 449 11.32 20.18 -1.12
N ARG A 450 11.74 21.08 -0.23
CA ARG A 450 12.25 20.81 1.14
C ARG A 450 11.43 19.74 1.87
N GLY A 451 11.90 18.50 1.82
CA GLY A 451 11.86 17.55 2.92
C GLY A 451 13.32 17.32 3.32
N LYS A 452 13.63 17.33 4.62
CA LYS A 452 14.99 17.06 5.10
C LYS A 452 15.51 15.80 4.42
N ALA A 453 16.60 15.92 3.66
CA ALA A 453 17.33 14.80 3.11
C ALA A 453 17.76 13.91 4.29
N GLY A 454 17.05 12.80 4.49
CA GLY A 454 17.60 11.68 5.24
C GLY A 454 18.87 11.27 4.51
N LYS A 455 19.99 11.20 5.22
CA LYS A 455 21.24 10.66 4.65
C LYS A 455 21.00 9.18 4.32
N GLY A 456 20.70 8.88 3.06
CA GLY A 456 20.49 7.53 2.55
C GLY A 456 19.59 7.51 1.32
N ALA A 457 19.93 6.70 0.32
CA ALA A 457 19.16 6.54 -0.90
C ALA A 457 17.72 6.08 -0.64
N ASP A 458 16.75 6.65 -1.36
CA ASP A 458 15.35 6.21 -1.38
C ASP A 458 15.27 4.77 -1.94
N PRO A 459 14.72 3.79 -1.18
CA PRO A 459 14.61 2.40 -1.61
C PRO A 459 13.89 2.19 -2.96
N SER A 460 12.94 3.07 -3.31
CA SER A 460 12.23 3.02 -4.58
C SER A 460 13.12 3.40 -5.76
N ALA A 461 14.10 4.28 -5.56
CA ALA A 461 15.06 4.69 -6.58
C ALA A 461 16.05 3.56 -6.91
N ALA A 462 16.48 2.78 -5.91
CA ALA A 462 17.37 1.64 -6.10
C ALA A 462 16.71 0.49 -6.90
N ARG A 463 15.46 0.12 -6.59
CA ARG A 463 14.71 -0.89 -7.38
C ARG A 463 14.53 -0.47 -8.85
N VAL A 464 14.23 0.81 -9.05
CA VAL A 464 14.12 1.39 -10.40
C VAL A 464 15.47 1.34 -11.13
N ALA A 465 16.57 1.65 -10.44
CA ALA A 465 17.92 1.58 -10.99
C ALA A 465 18.34 0.16 -11.36
N ILE A 466 18.09 -0.84 -10.49
CA ILE A 466 18.41 -2.25 -10.76
C ILE A 466 17.63 -2.77 -11.98
N ARG A 467 16.31 -2.51 -12.04
CA ARG A 467 15.47 -2.90 -13.19
C ARG A 467 15.81 -2.13 -14.45
N ALA A 468 16.30 -0.90 -14.33
CA ALA A 468 16.82 -0.15 -15.47
C ALA A 468 18.08 -0.83 -16.00
N LEU A 469 19.06 -1.12 -15.15
CA LEU A 469 20.32 -1.78 -15.52
C LEU A 469 20.12 -3.15 -16.16
N ASP A 470 19.27 -4.01 -15.60
CA ASP A 470 18.97 -5.33 -16.17
C ASP A 470 18.39 -5.21 -17.59
N ARG A 471 17.45 -4.27 -17.79
CA ARG A 471 16.87 -3.99 -19.12
C ARG A 471 17.89 -3.41 -20.10
N THR A 472 18.71 -2.48 -19.65
CA THR A 472 19.72 -1.82 -20.48
C THR A 472 20.82 -2.78 -20.92
N LEU A 473 21.20 -3.72 -20.04
CA LEU A 473 22.15 -4.79 -20.39
C LEU A 473 21.56 -5.75 -21.42
N GLY A 474 20.28 -6.11 -21.30
CA GLY A 474 19.56 -6.87 -22.33
C GLY A 474 19.44 -6.17 -23.69
N GLN A 475 19.57 -4.84 -23.73
CA GLN A 475 19.59 -4.02 -24.94
C GLN A 475 21.02 -3.82 -25.52
N GLN A 476 22.05 -4.44 -24.92
CA GLN A 476 23.47 -4.28 -25.29
C GLN A 476 23.97 -2.83 -25.24
N ARG A 477 23.38 -1.98 -24.40
CA ARG A 477 23.77 -0.58 -24.19
C ARG A 477 24.80 -0.46 -23.06
N ASP A 478 25.99 -1.00 -23.28
CA ASP A 478 27.04 -1.15 -22.26
C ASP A 478 27.42 0.16 -21.55
N ASP A 479 27.52 1.28 -22.29
CA ASP A 479 27.90 2.59 -21.73
C ASP A 479 26.88 3.09 -20.69
N ASP A 480 25.60 2.84 -20.92
CA ASP A 480 24.53 3.24 -20.00
C ASP A 480 24.47 2.33 -18.77
N VAL A 481 24.86 1.06 -18.92
CA VAL A 481 25.03 0.14 -17.79
C VAL A 481 26.16 0.61 -16.89
N LEU A 482 27.33 0.91 -17.46
CA LEU A 482 28.49 1.42 -16.72
C LEU A 482 28.18 2.74 -16.02
N LEU A 483 27.40 3.61 -16.68
CA LEU A 483 26.95 4.86 -16.09
C LEU A 483 25.99 4.65 -14.91
N GLY A 484 24.99 3.79 -15.06
CA GLY A 484 24.03 3.50 -13.98
C GLY A 484 24.67 2.80 -12.78
N LEU A 485 25.69 1.96 -13.01
CA LEU A 485 26.51 1.37 -11.94
C LEU A 485 27.23 2.46 -11.13
N ARG A 486 27.84 3.45 -11.78
CA ARG A 486 28.52 4.57 -11.10
C ARG A 486 27.57 5.43 -10.27
N MET A 487 26.34 5.63 -10.75
CA MET A 487 25.30 6.32 -9.98
C MET A 487 24.91 5.53 -8.74
N LEU A 488 24.77 4.20 -8.84
CA LEU A 488 24.54 3.32 -7.70
C LEU A 488 25.66 3.42 -6.65
N TYR A 489 26.92 3.51 -7.09
CA TYR A 489 28.08 3.62 -6.19
C TYR A 489 28.09 4.93 -5.39
N ARG A 490 27.80 6.07 -6.03
CA ARG A 490 27.78 7.38 -5.34
C ARG A 490 26.57 7.58 -4.42
N MET A 491 25.59 6.68 -4.44
CA MET A 491 24.45 6.67 -3.51
C MET A 491 24.74 5.97 -2.16
N GLN A 492 25.93 5.39 -1.99
CA GLN A 492 26.32 4.73 -0.74
C GLN A 492 26.62 5.77 0.38
N PRO A 493 26.10 5.58 1.61
CA PRO A 493 26.50 6.41 2.74
C PRO A 493 27.98 6.15 3.10
N ASP A 494 28.70 7.23 3.47
CA ASP A 494 30.07 7.15 4.00
C ASP A 494 30.12 6.21 5.22
N ASP A 495 30.78 5.06 5.06
CA ASP A 495 31.00 4.09 6.13
C ASP A 495 32.16 4.58 7.03
N LYS A 496 31.92 5.67 7.75
CA LYS A 496 32.84 6.19 8.77
C LYS A 496 32.51 5.56 10.12
N GLY A 497 32.96 4.33 10.33
CA GLY A 497 33.03 3.79 11.68
C GLY A 497 33.06 2.27 11.80
N ASN A 498 34.19 1.78 12.32
CA ASN A 498 34.37 0.60 13.16
C ASN A 498 35.07 -0.64 12.55
N ASP A 499 35.93 -1.20 13.42
CA ASP A 499 36.82 -2.35 13.36
C ASP A 499 36.75 -3.28 12.12
N GLY A 500 37.46 -2.90 11.05
CA GLY A 500 37.43 -3.60 9.76
C GLY A 500 37.84 -5.08 9.81
N ALA A 501 38.56 -5.52 10.83
CA ALA A 501 38.90 -6.93 11.02
C ALA A 501 37.68 -7.78 11.45
N ARG A 502 36.89 -7.31 12.43
CA ARG A 502 35.68 -7.99 12.90
C ARG A 502 34.59 -8.00 11.83
N ALA A 503 34.42 -6.90 11.09
CA ALA A 503 33.50 -6.83 9.97
C ALA A 503 33.86 -7.82 8.85
N ARG A 504 35.16 -7.95 8.50
CA ARG A 504 35.63 -8.95 7.53
C ARG A 504 35.43 -10.38 8.00
N MET A 505 35.67 -10.67 9.28
CA MET A 505 35.47 -12.00 9.86
C MET A 505 34.00 -12.40 9.87
N ARG A 506 33.10 -11.50 10.33
CA ARG A 506 31.65 -11.70 10.30
C ARG A 506 31.15 -11.94 8.88
N ARG A 507 31.60 -11.11 7.93
CA ARG A 507 31.27 -11.26 6.49
C ARG A 507 31.71 -12.62 5.95
N SER A 508 32.96 -12.99 6.18
CA SER A 508 33.50 -14.27 5.70
C SER A 508 32.70 -15.45 6.26
N MET A 509 32.42 -15.47 7.57
CA MET A 509 31.64 -16.55 8.21
C MET A 509 30.25 -16.67 7.59
N MET A 510 29.55 -15.55 7.43
CA MET A 510 28.21 -15.52 6.87
C MET A 510 28.21 -15.95 5.40
N GLU A 511 29.18 -15.49 4.59
CA GLU A 511 29.31 -15.86 3.17
C GLU A 511 29.67 -17.33 2.95
N THR A 512 30.43 -17.94 3.85
CA THR A 512 30.84 -19.36 3.73
C THR A 512 29.77 -20.36 4.17
N SER A 513 28.63 -19.90 4.69
CA SER A 513 27.58 -20.76 5.23
C SER A 513 26.83 -21.51 4.12
N ILE A 514 26.76 -22.84 4.25
CA ILE A 514 26.01 -23.75 3.38
C ILE A 514 24.76 -24.21 4.14
N PHE A 515 23.60 -24.21 3.49
CA PHE A 515 22.32 -24.58 4.10
C PHE A 515 21.70 -25.79 3.39
N SER A 516 21.00 -26.65 4.14
CA SER A 516 20.25 -27.79 3.62
C SER A 516 18.76 -27.45 3.44
N ALA A 517 18.04 -28.31 2.71
CA ALA A 517 16.59 -28.18 2.56
C ALA A 517 15.82 -28.45 3.87
N ASP A 518 16.34 -29.31 4.75
CA ASP A 518 15.77 -29.65 6.07
C ASP A 518 16.13 -28.62 7.15
N MET A 519 15.93 -27.35 6.82
CA MET A 519 16.51 -26.20 7.52
C MET A 519 15.87 -25.95 8.91
N ASP A 520 16.66 -25.45 9.88
CA ASP A 520 16.19 -25.12 11.24
C ASP A 520 15.36 -23.82 11.23
N GLU A 521 14.04 -23.97 11.30
CA GLU A 521 13.06 -22.88 11.27
C GLU A 521 13.32 -21.84 12.39
N GLN A 522 13.84 -22.26 13.55
CA GLN A 522 14.14 -21.35 14.67
C GLN A 522 15.26 -20.37 14.33
N LEU A 523 16.24 -20.80 13.53
CA LEU A 523 17.33 -19.94 13.09
C LEU A 523 16.86 -18.92 12.04
N ALA A 524 15.95 -19.33 11.15
CA ALA A 524 15.35 -18.44 10.16
C ALA A 524 14.49 -17.35 10.83
N ASP A 525 13.73 -17.73 11.87
CA ASP A 525 12.93 -16.81 12.67
C ASP A 525 13.82 -15.80 13.41
N ALA A 526 14.90 -16.26 14.05
CA ALA A 526 15.84 -15.39 14.75
C ALA A 526 16.47 -14.35 13.81
N TYR A 527 16.88 -14.75 12.60
CA TYR A 527 17.39 -13.82 11.60
C TYR A 527 16.30 -12.88 11.06
N SER A 528 15.06 -13.35 10.94
CA SER A 528 13.93 -12.52 10.52
C SER A 528 13.61 -11.45 11.57
N ASP A 529 13.61 -11.82 12.86
CA ASP A 529 13.47 -10.87 13.97
C ASP A 529 14.61 -9.85 14.00
N GLN A 530 15.86 -10.29 13.79
CA GLN A 530 16.99 -9.36 13.67
C GLN A 530 16.82 -8.39 12.49
N LEU A 531 16.25 -8.85 11.37
CA LEU A 531 15.97 -8.01 10.21
C LEU A 531 14.81 -7.02 10.46
N LEU A 532 13.87 -7.37 11.35
CA LEU A 532 12.83 -6.44 11.81
C LEU A 532 13.41 -5.35 12.72
N GLU A 533 14.43 -5.68 13.52
CA GLU A 533 15.13 -4.73 14.39
C GLU A 533 16.10 -3.82 13.61
N ASP A 534 16.86 -4.37 12.66
CA ASP A 534 17.71 -3.63 11.73
C ASP A 534 17.41 -4.04 10.27
N PRO A 535 16.46 -3.35 9.60
CA PRO A 535 16.10 -3.62 8.21
C PRO A 535 17.25 -3.43 7.22
N ARG A 536 18.36 -2.78 7.63
CA ARG A 536 19.54 -2.52 6.79
C ARG A 536 20.69 -3.49 7.06
N ASP A 537 20.52 -4.54 7.86
CA ASP A 537 21.54 -5.59 7.99
C ASP A 537 21.59 -6.45 6.70
N TYR A 538 22.35 -5.98 5.73
CA TYR A 538 22.49 -6.61 4.41
C TYR A 538 23.07 -8.02 4.48
N MET A 539 23.85 -8.33 5.54
CA MET A 539 24.45 -9.64 5.72
C MET A 539 23.41 -10.66 6.16
N VAL A 540 22.54 -10.28 7.11
CA VAL A 540 21.43 -11.12 7.57
C VAL A 540 20.43 -11.35 6.44
N ALA A 541 20.09 -10.30 5.69
CA ALA A 541 19.27 -10.44 4.49
C ALA A 541 19.89 -11.43 3.48
N SER A 542 21.20 -11.34 3.22
CA SER A 542 21.88 -12.28 2.32
C SER A 542 21.90 -13.72 2.85
N VAL A 543 21.99 -13.92 4.17
CA VAL A 543 21.93 -15.24 4.82
C VAL A 543 20.54 -15.84 4.66
N LEU A 544 19.48 -15.11 5.01
CA LEU A 544 18.10 -15.53 4.78
C LEU A 544 17.86 -15.87 3.31
N GLY A 545 18.36 -15.03 2.39
CA GLY A 545 18.28 -15.29 0.96
C GLY A 545 18.86 -16.66 0.56
N ARG A 546 19.99 -17.06 1.13
CA ARG A 546 20.60 -18.38 0.89
C ARG A 546 19.84 -19.53 1.56
N MET A 547 19.33 -19.31 2.78
CA MET A 547 18.52 -20.30 3.50
C MET A 547 17.27 -20.66 2.69
N TYR A 548 16.53 -19.65 2.22
CA TYR A 548 15.37 -19.87 1.37
C TYR A 548 15.72 -20.41 -0.02
N LEU A 549 16.91 -20.09 -0.55
CA LEU A 549 17.39 -20.68 -1.79
C LEU A 549 17.61 -22.20 -1.63
N ALA A 550 18.20 -22.62 -0.51
CA ALA A 550 18.41 -24.03 -0.12
C ALA A 550 17.09 -24.78 0.10
N ALA A 551 16.09 -24.10 0.67
CA ALA A 551 14.72 -24.60 0.78
C ALA A 551 13.96 -24.66 -0.57
N ASN A 552 14.60 -24.33 -1.70
CA ASN A 552 14.00 -24.26 -3.03
C ASN A 552 12.88 -23.20 -3.16
N GLU A 553 12.88 -22.19 -2.30
CA GLU A 553 11.94 -21.07 -2.28
C GLU A 553 12.52 -19.86 -3.03
N ALA A 554 12.64 -19.99 -4.35
CA ALA A 554 13.30 -18.99 -5.20
C ALA A 554 12.72 -17.56 -5.09
N LEU A 555 11.41 -17.42 -4.84
CA LEU A 555 10.78 -16.10 -4.68
C LEU A 555 11.15 -15.43 -3.35
N ALA A 556 11.20 -16.21 -2.27
CA ALA A 556 11.60 -15.76 -0.94
C ALA A 556 13.08 -15.36 -0.95
N ALA A 557 13.93 -16.24 -1.48
CA ALA A 557 15.35 -16.00 -1.66
C ALA A 557 15.61 -14.69 -2.40
N ARG A 558 14.88 -14.46 -3.50
CA ARG A 558 14.95 -13.24 -4.30
C ARG A 558 14.70 -11.99 -3.47
N GLN A 559 13.64 -11.97 -2.66
CA GLN A 559 13.25 -10.79 -1.86
C GLN A 559 14.34 -10.40 -0.86
N TYR A 560 14.91 -11.38 -0.18
CA TYR A 560 15.99 -11.14 0.78
C TYR A 560 17.29 -10.68 0.11
N PHE A 561 17.64 -11.22 -1.06
CA PHE A 561 18.77 -10.70 -1.84
C PHE A 561 18.52 -9.29 -2.36
N GLU A 562 17.29 -8.96 -2.77
CA GLU A 562 16.92 -7.57 -3.13
C GLU A 562 17.05 -6.62 -1.93
N GLN A 563 16.66 -7.06 -0.73
CA GLN A 563 16.84 -6.28 0.50
C GLN A 563 18.31 -6.09 0.86
N ALA A 564 19.15 -7.12 0.68
CA ALA A 564 20.59 -7.03 0.88
C ALA A 564 21.24 -6.02 -0.08
N ILE A 565 20.90 -6.08 -1.37
CA ILE A 565 21.38 -5.13 -2.38
C ILE A 565 20.90 -3.72 -2.06
N TRP A 566 19.69 -3.55 -1.54
CA TRP A 566 19.21 -2.23 -1.11
C TRP A 566 20.07 -1.65 0.00
N ALA A 567 20.35 -2.44 1.02
CA ALA A 567 21.15 -2.01 2.16
C ALA A 567 22.62 -1.77 1.77
N ARG A 568 23.19 -2.58 0.85
CA ARG A 568 24.54 -2.40 0.32
C ARG A 568 24.61 -2.75 -1.18
N PRO A 569 24.40 -1.77 -2.08
CA PRO A 569 24.39 -2.01 -3.52
C PRO A 569 25.72 -2.51 -4.10
N THR A 570 26.82 -2.24 -3.38
CA THR A 570 28.19 -2.64 -3.75
C THR A 570 28.55 -4.07 -3.35
N ASP A 571 27.65 -4.81 -2.70
CA ASP A 571 27.92 -6.21 -2.35
C ASP A 571 27.62 -7.16 -3.51
N GLY A 572 28.66 -7.47 -4.29
CA GLY A 572 28.57 -8.42 -5.41
C GLY A 572 28.04 -9.81 -5.02
N ALA A 573 28.20 -10.24 -3.76
CA ALA A 573 27.69 -11.54 -3.30
C ALA A 573 26.15 -11.59 -3.29
N ALA A 574 25.50 -10.50 -2.86
CA ALA A 574 24.05 -10.39 -2.86
C ALA A 574 23.50 -10.39 -4.30
N TRP A 575 24.21 -9.77 -5.25
CA TRP A 575 23.88 -9.81 -6.68
C TRP A 575 23.96 -11.22 -7.27
N LEU A 576 24.99 -12.00 -6.92
CA LEU A 576 25.05 -13.40 -7.32
C LEU A 576 23.91 -14.22 -6.71
N GLY A 577 23.51 -13.94 -5.46
CA GLY A 577 22.34 -14.55 -4.83
C GLY A 577 21.03 -14.23 -5.57
N LEU A 578 20.84 -12.97 -5.95
CA LEU A 578 19.71 -12.53 -6.78
C LEU A 578 19.68 -13.27 -8.13
N ALA A 579 20.84 -13.40 -8.77
CA ALA A 579 20.97 -14.15 -10.02
C ALA A 579 20.60 -15.63 -9.83
N ALA A 580 21.11 -16.28 -8.77
CA ALA A 580 20.83 -17.67 -8.45
C ALA A 580 19.33 -17.92 -8.19
N SER A 581 18.64 -16.97 -7.56
CA SER A 581 17.17 -17.02 -7.36
C SER A 581 16.37 -16.96 -8.68
N SER A 582 16.97 -16.44 -9.76
CA SER A 582 16.32 -16.24 -11.06
C SER A 582 16.59 -17.37 -12.07
N VAL A 583 17.37 -18.40 -11.70
CA VAL A 583 17.73 -19.52 -12.58
C VAL A 583 16.50 -20.40 -12.87
N ARG A 584 15.86 -20.20 -14.02
CA ARG A 584 14.78 -21.05 -14.57
C ARG A 584 14.84 -21.09 -16.10
N ARG A 585 14.33 -22.18 -16.70
CA ARG A 585 14.23 -22.39 -18.17
C ARG A 585 13.62 -21.23 -18.98
N MET A 586 12.80 -20.36 -18.38
CA MET A 586 12.19 -19.18 -19.05
C MET A 586 12.76 -17.81 -18.62
N GLN A 587 13.71 -17.76 -17.68
CA GLN A 587 14.25 -16.50 -17.11
C GLN A 587 15.79 -16.39 -17.19
N GLY A 588 16.44 -17.25 -17.99
CA GLY A 588 17.91 -17.36 -18.06
C GLY A 588 18.65 -16.05 -18.33
N ALA A 589 18.12 -15.18 -19.19
CA ALA A 589 18.76 -13.90 -19.53
C ALA A 589 18.87 -12.94 -18.32
N SER A 590 17.86 -12.91 -17.43
CA SER A 590 17.89 -12.04 -16.26
C SER A 590 18.89 -12.54 -15.20
N ALA A 591 19.01 -13.86 -15.05
CA ALA A 591 20.02 -14.46 -14.16
C ALA A 591 21.45 -14.14 -14.64
N VAL A 592 21.71 -14.28 -15.94
CA VAL A 592 23.00 -13.94 -16.56
C VAL A 592 23.35 -12.47 -16.35
N ASN A 593 22.40 -11.57 -16.63
CA ASN A 593 22.60 -10.13 -16.47
C ASN A 593 22.89 -9.74 -15.02
N GLN A 594 22.10 -10.23 -14.07
CA GLN A 594 22.27 -9.96 -12.64
C GLN A 594 23.63 -10.48 -12.13
N ALA A 595 24.05 -11.66 -12.58
CA ALA A 595 25.36 -12.22 -12.25
C ALA A 595 26.50 -11.37 -12.84
N ALA A 596 26.37 -10.94 -14.10
CA ALA A 596 27.37 -10.10 -14.75
C ALA A 596 27.54 -8.76 -14.02
N LEU A 597 26.44 -8.13 -13.63
CA LEU A 597 26.46 -6.92 -12.81
C LEU A 597 27.16 -7.16 -11.47
N GLY A 598 26.84 -8.26 -10.77
CA GLY A 598 27.49 -8.62 -9.51
C GLY A 598 29.02 -8.76 -9.61
N LEU A 599 29.51 -9.39 -10.68
CA LEU A 599 30.94 -9.55 -10.94
C LEU A 599 31.63 -8.22 -11.24
N VAL A 600 31.02 -7.36 -12.07
CA VAL A 600 31.54 -6.01 -12.37
C VAL A 600 31.61 -5.15 -11.10
N ILE A 601 30.56 -5.20 -10.28
CA ILE A 601 30.46 -4.46 -9.02
C ILE A 601 31.55 -4.91 -8.05
N ALA A 602 31.73 -6.22 -7.87
CA ALA A 602 32.73 -6.77 -6.96
C ALA A 602 34.15 -6.30 -7.33
N ARG A 603 34.51 -6.32 -8.62
CA ARG A 603 35.83 -5.87 -9.09
C ARG A 603 36.02 -4.35 -9.01
N SER A 604 34.94 -3.60 -9.23
CA SER A 604 34.94 -2.13 -9.10
C SER A 604 35.07 -1.68 -7.63
N HIS A 605 34.65 -2.52 -6.68
CA HIS A 605 34.65 -2.27 -5.25
C HIS A 605 35.42 -3.34 -4.47
N ALA A 606 36.75 -3.34 -4.64
CA ALA A 606 37.60 -4.34 -4.03
C ALA A 606 37.82 -4.16 -2.50
N ASP A 607 37.33 -3.09 -1.87
CA ASP A 607 37.50 -2.81 -0.42
C ASP A 607 38.97 -2.98 0.07
N GLY A 608 39.95 -2.65 -0.78
CA GLY A 608 41.39 -2.80 -0.50
C GLY A 608 41.99 -4.17 -0.81
N ALA A 609 41.22 -5.12 -1.36
CA ALA A 609 41.69 -6.41 -1.85
C ALA A 609 42.27 -6.31 -3.28
N THR A 610 43.13 -7.27 -3.66
CA THR A 610 43.59 -7.40 -5.04
C THR A 610 42.47 -7.94 -5.94
N GLN A 611 42.55 -7.68 -7.24
CA GLN A 611 41.56 -8.21 -8.20
C GLN A 611 41.48 -9.74 -8.16
N GLU A 612 42.62 -10.41 -7.98
CA GLU A 612 42.68 -11.87 -7.80
C GLU A 612 41.94 -12.34 -6.54
N GLN A 613 42.07 -11.63 -5.42
CA GLN A 613 41.35 -11.95 -4.18
C GLN A 613 39.84 -11.78 -4.33
N VAL A 614 39.41 -10.74 -5.07
CA VAL A 614 37.99 -10.51 -5.38
C VAL A 614 37.44 -11.63 -6.23
N ASP A 615 38.16 -12.04 -7.28
CA ASP A 615 37.76 -13.12 -8.17
C ASP A 615 37.61 -14.44 -7.42
N GLN A 616 38.62 -14.81 -6.62
CA GLN A 616 38.55 -16.00 -5.78
C GLN A 616 37.39 -15.95 -4.77
N ARG A 617 37.06 -14.78 -4.22
CA ARG A 617 35.89 -14.62 -3.33
C ARG A 617 34.59 -14.84 -4.09
N MET A 618 34.43 -14.24 -5.27
CA MET A 618 33.21 -14.37 -6.08
C MET A 618 33.01 -15.79 -6.60
N GLU A 619 34.08 -16.49 -6.97
CA GLU A 619 34.03 -17.90 -7.34
C GLU A 619 33.59 -18.79 -6.17
N ARG A 620 34.10 -18.54 -4.95
CA ARG A 620 33.63 -19.23 -3.73
C ARG A 620 32.14 -18.98 -3.48
N VAL A 621 31.69 -17.73 -3.56
CA VAL A 621 30.27 -17.38 -3.37
C VAL A 621 29.39 -18.08 -4.42
N ALA A 622 29.79 -18.07 -5.68
CA ALA A 622 29.06 -18.75 -6.76
C ALA A 622 28.99 -20.27 -6.55
N SER A 623 30.05 -20.87 -6.02
CA SER A 623 30.11 -22.29 -5.67
C SER A 623 29.16 -22.64 -4.52
N ILE A 624 29.12 -21.81 -3.48
CA ILE A 624 28.20 -21.99 -2.33
C ILE A 624 26.75 -21.83 -2.77
N LEU A 625 26.44 -20.84 -3.62
CA LEU A 625 25.10 -20.68 -4.18
C LEU A 625 24.69 -21.89 -5.04
N ALA A 626 25.63 -22.50 -5.76
CA ALA A 626 25.37 -23.74 -6.50
C ALA A 626 25.01 -24.91 -5.56
N LEU A 627 25.64 -24.99 -4.38
CA LEU A 627 25.33 -26.01 -3.38
C LEU A 627 23.94 -25.80 -2.76
N ASN A 628 23.56 -24.55 -2.50
CA ASN A 628 22.23 -24.16 -2.03
C ASN A 628 21.15 -24.28 -3.14
N LEU A 629 21.52 -24.53 -4.39
CA LEU A 629 20.53 -24.75 -5.45
C LEU A 629 20.14 -26.24 -5.54
N PRO A 630 18.87 -26.54 -5.90
CA PRO A 630 18.46 -27.90 -6.21
C PRO A 630 19.34 -28.54 -7.29
N PRO A 631 19.66 -29.85 -7.21
CA PRO A 631 20.55 -30.52 -8.16
C PRO A 631 20.19 -30.28 -9.64
N ALA A 632 18.89 -30.26 -9.95
CA ALA A 632 18.37 -30.02 -11.29
C ALA A 632 18.73 -28.63 -11.88
N ARG A 633 18.99 -27.62 -11.04
CA ARG A 633 19.28 -26.24 -11.47
C ARG A 633 20.78 -25.91 -11.48
N ARG A 634 21.63 -26.77 -10.93
CA ARG A 634 23.08 -26.50 -10.82
C ARG A 634 23.74 -26.35 -12.19
N LYS A 635 23.33 -27.15 -13.18
CA LYS A 635 23.83 -27.05 -14.55
C LYS A 635 23.43 -25.73 -15.21
N ASP A 636 22.19 -25.29 -15.02
CA ASP A 636 21.69 -24.02 -15.56
C ASP A 636 22.42 -22.84 -14.90
N TRP A 637 22.70 -22.92 -13.59
CA TRP A 637 23.49 -21.92 -12.88
C TRP A 637 24.93 -21.84 -13.40
N GLN A 638 25.58 -22.98 -13.61
CA GLN A 638 26.94 -23.02 -14.18
C GLN A 638 26.99 -22.39 -15.58
N ALA A 639 26.01 -22.69 -16.43
CA ALA A 639 25.90 -22.08 -17.76
C ALA A 639 25.69 -20.56 -17.67
N ALA A 640 24.80 -20.11 -16.77
CA ALA A 640 24.54 -18.70 -16.55
C ALA A 640 25.78 -17.95 -16.05
N MET A 641 26.56 -18.55 -15.14
CA MET A 641 27.80 -17.98 -14.63
C MET A 641 28.89 -17.88 -15.69
N ALA A 642 29.00 -18.85 -16.59
CA ALA A 642 29.95 -18.80 -17.70
C ALA A 642 29.65 -17.63 -18.65
N GLU A 643 28.38 -17.45 -19.02
CA GLU A 643 27.94 -16.33 -19.86
C GLU A 643 28.09 -14.98 -19.15
N ALA A 644 27.70 -14.91 -17.88
CA ALA A 644 27.85 -13.72 -17.05
C ALA A 644 29.31 -13.27 -16.93
N THR A 645 30.25 -14.22 -16.81
CA THR A 645 31.68 -13.93 -16.73
C THR A 645 32.20 -13.33 -18.04
N ALA A 646 31.73 -13.81 -19.19
CA ALA A 646 32.08 -13.23 -20.49
C ALA A 646 31.54 -11.79 -20.64
N ILE A 647 30.30 -11.53 -20.24
CA ILE A 647 29.69 -10.20 -20.25
C ILE A 647 30.42 -9.25 -19.30
N ALA A 648 30.71 -9.70 -18.07
CA ALA A 648 31.45 -8.91 -17.09
C ALA A 648 32.86 -8.56 -17.60
N GLY A 649 33.55 -9.52 -18.23
CA GLY A 649 34.85 -9.28 -18.86
C GLY A 649 34.80 -8.22 -19.98
N ARG A 650 33.74 -8.23 -20.80
CA ARG A 650 33.50 -7.19 -21.82
C ARG A 650 33.28 -5.81 -21.20
N LEU A 651 32.41 -5.72 -20.17
CA LEU A 651 32.11 -4.46 -19.49
C LEU A 651 33.32 -3.88 -18.76
N LEU A 652 34.14 -4.73 -18.13
CA LEU A 652 35.35 -4.30 -17.42
C LEU A 652 36.44 -3.81 -18.38
N LYS A 653 36.53 -4.37 -19.60
CA LYS A 653 37.42 -3.86 -20.65
C LYS A 653 36.97 -2.50 -21.19
N ALA A 654 35.68 -2.20 -21.11
CA ALA A 654 35.12 -0.91 -21.48
C ALA A 654 35.29 0.16 -20.37
N LEU A 655 35.92 -0.18 -19.24
CA LEU A 655 36.32 0.79 -18.22
C LEU A 655 37.76 1.28 -18.48
N PRO A 656 38.02 2.60 -18.41
CA PRO A 656 37.07 3.68 -18.08
C PRO A 656 36.17 4.07 -19.27
N ALA A 657 34.90 4.40 -18.98
CA ALA A 657 33.96 4.89 -19.98
C ALA A 657 34.52 6.09 -20.78
N PRO A 658 34.18 6.22 -22.07
CA PRO A 658 34.69 7.27 -22.93
C PRO A 658 34.35 8.66 -22.39
N GLU A 659 35.27 9.62 -22.59
CA GLU A 659 35.04 11.00 -22.20
C GLU A 659 33.84 11.59 -22.94
N ARG A 660 32.97 12.28 -22.22
CA ARG A 660 31.72 12.80 -22.77
C ARG A 660 31.28 14.05 -22.02
N ALA A 661 30.88 15.08 -22.75
CA ALA A 661 30.23 16.25 -22.17
C ALA A 661 28.80 15.92 -21.71
N ALA A 662 28.27 16.69 -20.76
CA ALA A 662 26.88 16.53 -20.38
C ALA A 662 25.94 16.92 -21.53
N ALA A 663 24.89 16.12 -21.74
CA ALA A 663 23.92 16.34 -22.80
C ALA A 663 22.52 15.92 -22.36
N VAL A 664 21.51 16.30 -23.15
CA VAL A 664 20.15 15.75 -23.08
C VAL A 664 19.88 14.99 -24.38
N GLU A 665 19.32 13.78 -24.29
CA GLU A 665 18.95 13.03 -25.49
C GLU A 665 17.83 13.77 -26.22
N ALA A 666 18.07 14.16 -27.49
CA ALA A 666 17.12 14.93 -28.28
C ALA A 666 15.75 14.24 -28.40
N GLU A 667 15.74 12.90 -28.44
CA GLU A 667 14.52 12.08 -28.49
C GLU A 667 13.65 12.20 -27.24
N SER A 668 14.24 12.59 -26.10
CA SER A 668 13.51 12.78 -24.84
C SER A 668 12.82 14.15 -24.74
N LEU A 669 13.12 15.08 -25.65
CA LEU A 669 12.59 16.45 -25.67
C LEU A 669 11.22 16.51 -26.38
N THR A 670 10.16 16.09 -25.68
CA THR A 670 8.81 16.11 -26.23
C THR A 670 8.20 17.52 -26.25
N PRO A 671 7.56 17.96 -27.36
CA PRO A 671 6.85 19.24 -27.39
C PRO A 671 5.62 19.26 -26.47
N LEU A 672 5.31 20.42 -25.87
CA LEU A 672 4.15 20.62 -25.00
C LEU A 672 3.11 21.56 -25.63
N SER A 673 1.81 21.30 -25.42
CA SER A 673 0.73 22.18 -25.88
C SER A 673 0.49 23.33 -24.87
N TYR A 674 0.06 24.51 -25.34
CA TYR A 674 -0.36 25.58 -24.42
C TYR A 674 -1.63 25.23 -23.63
N ASP A 675 -2.51 24.40 -24.20
CA ASP A 675 -3.80 24.05 -23.59
C ASP A 675 -3.65 23.21 -22.30
N ASP A 676 -2.50 22.58 -22.09
CA ASP A 676 -2.16 21.86 -20.84
C ASP A 676 -1.86 22.80 -19.66
N VAL A 677 -1.77 24.11 -19.92
CA VAL A 677 -1.51 25.18 -18.93
C VAL A 677 -2.83 25.89 -18.64
N ALA A 678 -3.62 25.33 -17.72
CA ALA A 678 -4.98 25.71 -17.37
C ALA A 678 -5.34 27.22 -17.49
N VAL A 679 -6.56 27.46 -17.98
CA VAL A 679 -7.35 28.70 -18.10
C VAL A 679 -6.82 29.91 -17.29
N GLY A 680 -6.61 31.02 -18.00
CA GLY A 680 -6.31 32.34 -17.42
C GLY A 680 -4.90 32.89 -17.63
N THR A 681 -4.02 32.19 -18.36
CA THR A 681 -2.65 32.67 -18.65
C THR A 681 -2.67 33.67 -19.81
N PRO A 682 -2.05 34.86 -19.72
CA PRO A 682 -2.15 35.87 -20.78
C PRO A 682 -1.63 35.36 -22.12
N THR A 683 -2.46 35.59 -23.13
CA THR A 683 -2.33 35.16 -24.51
C THR A 683 -1.16 35.87 -25.20
N ARG A 684 0.01 35.21 -25.21
CA ARG A 684 1.18 35.30 -26.13
C ARG A 684 2.48 35.26 -25.33
N LEU A 685 3.02 34.05 -25.15
CA LEU A 685 4.45 33.89 -24.93
C LEU A 685 5.14 34.11 -26.27
N ALA A 686 6.00 35.12 -26.34
CA ALA A 686 6.81 35.43 -27.52
C ALA A 686 8.28 35.59 -27.09
N GLY A 687 9.19 34.97 -27.83
CA GLY A 687 10.64 35.00 -27.58
C GLY A 687 11.21 33.64 -27.17
N ASP A 688 12.49 33.39 -27.48
CA ASP A 688 13.17 32.15 -27.11
C ASP A 688 13.62 32.20 -25.64
N ASN A 689 13.40 31.11 -24.89
CA ASN A 689 13.92 30.96 -23.53
C ASN A 689 14.99 29.85 -23.51
N THR A 690 15.85 29.85 -22.51
CA THR A 690 16.87 28.80 -22.33
C THR A 690 16.80 28.27 -20.92
N LEU A 691 16.54 26.97 -20.79
CA LEU A 691 16.58 26.26 -19.51
C LEU A 691 17.99 25.71 -19.31
N THR A 692 18.62 26.10 -18.21
CA THR A 692 19.90 25.53 -17.76
C THR A 692 19.65 24.58 -16.62
N ILE A 693 20.05 23.32 -16.78
CA ILE A 693 19.91 22.26 -15.79
C ILE A 693 21.30 21.98 -15.23
N ALA A 694 21.47 22.18 -13.92
CA ALA A 694 22.72 21.91 -13.22
C ALA A 694 22.70 20.53 -12.56
N PHE A 695 23.77 19.78 -12.72
CA PHE A 695 23.97 18.44 -12.17
C PHE A 695 25.01 18.49 -11.06
N ASP A 696 24.81 17.69 -10.02
CA ASP A 696 25.84 17.45 -9.01
C ASP A 696 26.94 16.50 -9.51
N ALA A 697 27.90 16.22 -8.64
CA ALA A 697 28.95 15.25 -8.92
C ALA A 697 28.38 13.86 -9.23
N ALA A 698 27.24 13.43 -8.67
CA ALA A 698 26.63 12.15 -8.97
C ALA A 698 25.92 12.11 -10.35
N GLY A 699 25.93 13.21 -11.11
CA GLY A 699 25.23 13.33 -12.38
C GLY A 699 23.71 13.42 -12.20
N VAL A 700 23.25 13.79 -11.00
CA VAL A 700 21.84 13.98 -10.67
C VAL A 700 21.47 15.46 -10.86
N PRO A 701 20.38 15.79 -11.58
CA PRO A 701 19.95 17.18 -11.71
C PRO A 701 19.56 17.74 -10.34
N GLN A 702 20.06 18.95 -10.02
CA GLN A 702 19.85 19.62 -8.74
C GLN A 702 19.05 20.91 -8.88
N LYS A 703 19.19 21.61 -10.01
CA LYS A 703 18.60 22.94 -10.20
C LYS A 703 18.25 23.16 -11.67
N VAL A 704 17.14 23.86 -11.92
CA VAL A 704 16.80 24.35 -13.25
C VAL A 704 16.66 25.87 -13.17
N SER A 705 17.26 26.59 -14.10
CA SER A 705 17.13 28.05 -14.20
C SER A 705 16.71 28.43 -15.61
N ALA A 706 15.76 29.34 -15.74
CA ALA A 706 15.35 29.92 -17.02
C ALA A 706 16.10 31.22 -17.28
N SER A 707 16.48 31.48 -18.54
CA SER A 707 17.17 32.71 -18.93
C SER A 707 16.27 33.94 -18.86
N GLN A 708 14.95 33.79 -19.00
CA GLN A 708 13.99 34.90 -18.93
C GLN A 708 12.77 34.62 -18.03
N PRO A 709 12.28 35.65 -17.31
CA PRO A 709 10.88 36.05 -17.13
C PRO A 709 9.72 35.12 -17.52
N ALA A 710 8.99 34.46 -16.62
CA ALA A 710 7.77 33.72 -16.97
C ALA A 710 6.85 33.51 -15.78
N HIS A 711 5.57 33.35 -16.11
CA HIS A 711 4.50 33.10 -15.15
C HIS A 711 4.73 31.80 -14.39
N THR A 712 4.38 31.76 -13.10
CA THR A 712 4.62 30.62 -12.19
C THR A 712 4.13 29.28 -12.77
N ARG A 713 2.97 29.25 -13.42
CA ARG A 713 2.44 28.04 -14.08
C ARG A 713 3.32 27.54 -15.25
N ILE A 714 3.95 28.47 -15.98
CA ILE A 714 4.86 28.13 -17.08
C ILE A 714 6.17 27.58 -16.52
N ASN A 715 6.69 28.21 -15.47
CA ASN A 715 7.84 27.73 -14.71
C ASN A 715 7.63 26.30 -14.18
N GLU A 716 6.46 26.01 -13.61
CA GLU A 716 6.08 24.66 -13.18
C GLU A 716 5.99 23.68 -14.35
N THR A 717 5.55 24.13 -15.52
CA THR A 717 5.44 23.32 -16.74
C THR A 717 6.83 22.98 -17.30
N TRP A 718 7.75 23.95 -17.36
CA TRP A 718 9.15 23.71 -17.73
C TRP A 718 9.84 22.75 -16.77
N LEU A 719 9.64 22.93 -15.46
CA LEU A 719 10.21 22.03 -14.45
C LEU A 719 9.65 20.61 -14.60
N ARG A 720 8.36 20.46 -14.91
CA ARG A 720 7.74 19.16 -15.17
C ARG A 720 8.32 18.50 -16.43
N ALA A 721 8.52 19.26 -17.51
CA ALA A 721 9.13 18.78 -18.74
C ALA A 721 10.58 18.33 -18.49
N ALA A 722 11.38 19.17 -17.84
CA ALA A 722 12.78 18.90 -17.53
C ALA A 722 12.95 17.63 -16.68
N ARG A 723 12.01 17.30 -15.78
CA ARG A 723 12.02 16.06 -14.99
C ARG A 723 11.76 14.78 -15.80
N GLN A 724 11.24 14.90 -17.03
CA GLN A 724 10.94 13.77 -17.90
C GLN A 724 12.03 13.50 -18.94
N TRP A 725 12.97 14.44 -19.14
CA TRP A 725 14.05 14.30 -20.11
C TRP A 725 15.10 13.30 -19.64
N ARG A 726 15.80 12.73 -20.61
CA ARG A 726 16.91 11.81 -20.36
C ARG A 726 18.22 12.55 -20.50
N TYR A 727 18.96 12.61 -19.40
CA TYR A 727 20.23 13.30 -19.33
C TYR A 727 21.39 12.33 -19.39
N LEU A 728 22.42 12.73 -20.13
CA LEU A 728 23.73 12.11 -20.17
C LEU A 728 24.66 13.00 -19.33
N PRO A 729 25.16 12.55 -18.19
CA PRO A 729 26.06 13.35 -17.37
C PRO A 729 27.46 13.42 -17.98
N ALA A 730 28.22 14.44 -17.60
CA ALA A 730 29.60 14.61 -18.03
C ALA A 730 30.51 13.56 -17.40
N VAL A 731 31.39 12.98 -18.22
CA VAL A 731 32.44 12.04 -17.81
C VAL A 731 33.78 12.62 -18.27
N GLN A 732 34.68 12.90 -17.32
CA GLN A 732 36.06 13.31 -17.59
C GLN A 732 37.00 12.43 -16.78
N ARG A 733 38.10 11.96 -17.39
CA ARG A 733 39.05 11.04 -16.74
C ARG A 733 38.38 9.81 -16.11
N GLY A 734 37.29 9.35 -16.72
CA GLY A 734 36.53 8.20 -16.23
C GLY A 734 35.63 8.47 -15.00
N GLU A 735 35.53 9.70 -14.52
CA GLU A 735 34.67 10.08 -13.39
C GLU A 735 33.52 11.00 -13.79
N LEU A 736 32.40 10.90 -13.07
CA LEU A 736 31.27 11.82 -13.21
C LEU A 736 31.64 13.19 -12.65
N GLN A 737 31.38 14.23 -13.45
CA GLN A 737 31.65 15.61 -13.08
C GLN A 737 30.35 16.42 -12.90
N PRO A 738 30.33 17.37 -11.95
CA PRO A 738 29.32 18.43 -11.95
C PRO A 738 29.28 19.10 -13.33
N SER A 739 28.08 19.33 -13.82
CA SER A 739 27.90 19.77 -15.22
C SER A 739 26.62 20.58 -15.39
N THR A 740 26.48 21.21 -16.54
CA THR A 740 25.26 21.94 -16.91
C THR A 740 24.84 21.58 -18.32
N VAL A 741 23.56 21.35 -18.52
CA VAL A 741 22.95 21.15 -19.85
C VAL A 741 22.01 22.31 -20.14
N GLN A 742 22.08 22.86 -21.35
CA GLN A 742 21.21 23.93 -21.81
C GLN A 742 20.22 23.42 -22.84
N VAL A 743 18.96 23.85 -22.71
CA VAL A 743 17.86 23.49 -23.62
C VAL A 743 17.11 24.75 -24.02
N ALA A 744 17.04 25.03 -25.32
CA ALA A 744 16.28 26.13 -25.87
C ALA A 744 14.79 25.78 -25.89
N VAL A 745 13.94 26.75 -25.54
CA VAL A 745 12.48 26.68 -25.55
C VAL A 745 11.98 27.64 -26.62
N HIS A 746 11.44 27.09 -27.69
CA HIS A 746 10.86 27.84 -28.81
C HIS A 746 9.34 27.78 -28.77
N TYR A 747 8.69 28.93 -28.93
CA TYR A 747 7.23 29.07 -28.88
C TYR A 747 6.70 29.15 -30.31
N ALA A 748 6.06 28.09 -30.80
CA ALA A 748 5.56 28.04 -32.18
C ALA A 748 4.24 27.29 -32.31
N ARG A 749 3.28 27.86 -33.06
CA ARG A 749 2.01 27.20 -33.47
C ARG A 749 1.24 26.52 -32.34
N GLY A 750 1.07 27.20 -31.22
CA GLY A 750 0.32 26.63 -30.10
C GLY A 750 1.12 25.69 -29.18
N LYS A 751 2.44 25.54 -29.41
CA LYS A 751 3.30 24.59 -28.70
C LYS A 751 4.61 25.21 -28.21
N MET A 752 5.15 24.64 -27.14
CA MET A 752 6.53 24.81 -26.67
C MET A 752 7.38 23.66 -27.22
N VAL A 753 8.39 23.98 -28.01
CA VAL A 753 9.33 23.03 -28.61
C VAL A 753 10.67 23.17 -27.92
N PHE A 754 11.23 22.06 -27.44
CA PHE A 754 12.51 22.02 -26.75
C PHE A 754 13.61 21.53 -27.69
N ARG A 755 14.78 22.19 -27.67
CA ARG A 755 15.95 21.79 -28.47
C ARG A 755 17.22 21.80 -27.62
N PRO A 756 18.10 20.79 -27.72
CA PRO A 756 19.39 20.83 -27.02
C PRO A 756 20.19 22.02 -27.56
N VAL A 757 20.82 22.78 -26.66
CA VAL A 757 21.83 23.76 -27.06
C VAL A 757 23.15 23.01 -27.07
N THR A 758 23.69 22.75 -28.27
CA THR A 758 25.02 22.17 -28.39
C THR A 758 26.04 23.17 -27.85
N PRO A 759 26.85 22.83 -26.84
CA PRO A 759 27.93 23.70 -26.43
C PRO A 759 28.89 23.83 -27.62
N GLN A 760 29.10 25.05 -28.13
CA GLN A 760 30.23 25.31 -29.01
C GLN A 760 31.49 24.95 -28.22
N LEU A 761 32.20 23.89 -28.63
CA LEU A 761 33.58 23.73 -28.20
C LEU A 761 34.30 25.02 -28.61
N ALA A 762 34.77 25.79 -27.61
CA ALA A 762 35.69 26.86 -27.87
C ALA A 762 36.88 26.24 -28.60
N SER A 763 37.04 26.60 -29.88
CA SER A 763 38.22 26.30 -30.65
C SER A 763 39.39 26.95 -29.94
N THR A 764 40.17 26.17 -29.20
CA THR A 764 41.53 26.55 -28.83
C THR A 764 42.39 26.46 -30.08
N THR A 765 42.20 27.42 -30.98
CA THR A 765 43.17 27.85 -31.98
C THR A 765 43.63 29.24 -31.56
N GLY A 766 44.72 29.28 -30.82
CA GLY A 766 45.59 30.42 -30.63
C GLY A 766 46.98 29.82 -30.41
N GLU A 767 47.67 29.44 -31.48
CA GLU A 767 48.68 30.27 -32.15
C GLU A 767 49.77 30.76 -31.20
N ASN A 768 50.97 30.23 -31.44
CA ASN A 768 52.25 30.76 -31.01
C ASN A 768 52.30 32.29 -31.13
N LYS A 769 52.60 32.96 -30.01
CA LYS A 769 53.64 33.98 -29.94
C LYS A 769 54.10 34.20 -28.50
#